data_AF-F2UM14-F1
#
_entry.id   AF-F2UM14-F1
#
_cell.length_a   1.000
_cell.length_b   1.000
_cell.length_c   1.000
_cell.angle_alpha   90.00
_cell.angle_beta   90.00
_cell.angle_gamma   90.00
#
_symmetry.space_group_name_H-M   'P 1'
#
loop_
_entity.id
_entity.type
_entity.pdbx_description
1 polymer ?
#
loop_
_entity_poly.entity_id
_entity_poly.type
_entity_poly.pdbx_seq_one_letter_code
_entity_poly.pdbx_strand_id
1 'polypeptide(L)'
;MSCDSSSVWVLVAEQLLMSSMASTTLRRIPFVCNAVADWDGLEDPLEDASVWTKKHVHEVKRDTARAFVNLMLTCRQLYHDLPWAMPKWCLADVLSTHVWRMAIARRDLKIFIDAFQKGIAGARSPLCPHANTPLQILEQKAGPPQRSSRHDRPASSRGVWLENRFLVYSWLGATWDSECAFLRTRLRSPLALADFWRSFARFGRVSYASLGNLEAWCGTQPDRSGAADHDHTASHDGSDQQSQHVPQSKGDKEDTPAPMDSRTDPSDTQSRHTVGGSETHPINATPALFSLEANLNDQRDADRFHELRTRALGNARGDRVALHVKTSLSSLSACNINELTIRSLFAEVEQMRLSTVQRVHWFANKQRQAIHGNIHNVRRFDTHHSVPLDADSAIASVPCIQLDDNAAADLTPLHRVTKLILNKVCVTNGLSVVASAQDIELRDMPLSSSVHTLNATRVKLLRLSKAPNTLHLPQASRIELIHAGVRRITCPPILRRLVVRDDTGSSPPVPEFHHADTVLLDLRYTRLSREELANLARRVSRLELSGGVASMRDLAGIPSHAHVSLENVCVDAPVPLCVKHLRISIAERLDSQLVAAVPELFIDGHFTYPRIDNVHLLSGRQNLRISCASFNGDITHCTRVWLGFCHGRGTLASISSLTVEGATVGVSDLRVYDTPTCRLRSCAIEDSAGLQGIHTLVLAACTFDTLEGLSSVRCLVVHRCTTPDKVWLWPDTVFVNRPLEEMTRLLVAGKHRKPT
;
A
#
# COMPACT_ATOMS: atom_id res chain seq x y z
N MET A 1 39.11 -13.01 7.77
CA MET A 1 37.70 -13.41 7.57
C MET A 1 36.85 -12.15 7.45
N SER A 2 36.66 -11.65 6.24
CA SER A 2 35.72 -10.55 5.95
C SER A 2 34.33 -11.16 5.79
N CYS A 3 33.56 -11.22 6.88
CA CYS A 3 32.13 -11.49 6.76
C CYS A 3 31.52 -10.40 5.88
N ASP A 4 30.83 -10.80 4.82
CA ASP A 4 30.18 -9.91 3.87
C ASP A 4 28.97 -9.25 4.55
N SER A 5 29.25 -8.25 5.39
CA SER A 5 28.30 -7.58 6.28
C SER A 5 27.13 -6.94 5.52
N SER A 6 27.32 -6.67 4.23
CA SER A 6 26.30 -6.15 3.33
C SER A 6 25.05 -7.04 3.28
N SER A 7 25.24 -8.37 3.17
CA SER A 7 24.16 -9.35 3.06
C SER A 7 23.25 -9.42 4.29
N VAL A 8 23.83 -9.30 5.49
CA VAL A 8 23.08 -9.34 6.76
C VAL A 8 22.19 -8.10 6.90
N TRP A 9 22.69 -6.93 6.50
CA TRP A 9 21.91 -5.69 6.57
C TRP A 9 20.79 -5.61 5.52
N VAL A 10 20.97 -6.25 4.36
CA VAL A 10 19.90 -6.42 3.37
C VAL A 10 18.75 -7.24 3.97
N LEU A 11 19.05 -8.36 4.63
CA LEU A 11 18.02 -9.16 5.31
C LEU A 11 17.29 -8.38 6.41
N VAL A 12 18.02 -7.58 7.21
CA VAL A 12 17.41 -6.71 8.22
C VAL A 12 16.49 -5.67 7.58
N ALA A 13 16.93 -5.03 6.48
CA ALA A 13 16.14 -4.04 5.77
C ALA A 13 14.90 -4.65 5.09
N GLU A 14 15.03 -5.82 4.47
CA GLU A 14 13.91 -6.59 3.92
C GLU A 14 12.92 -6.96 5.02
N GLN A 15 13.40 -7.41 6.18
CA GLN A 15 12.53 -7.78 7.28
C GLN A 15 11.81 -6.57 7.89
N LEU A 16 12.45 -5.41 7.95
CA LEU A 16 11.80 -4.14 8.33
C LEU A 16 10.66 -3.78 7.36
N LEU A 17 10.89 -3.91 6.06
CA LEU A 17 9.88 -3.60 5.04
C LEU A 17 8.74 -4.63 5.00
N MET A 18 9.06 -5.92 5.06
CA MET A 18 8.09 -7.02 4.97
C MET A 18 7.22 -7.11 6.22
N SER A 19 7.77 -6.85 7.42
CA SER A 19 6.99 -6.82 8.67
C SER A 19 5.94 -5.71 8.67
N SER A 20 6.27 -4.56 8.06
CA SER A 20 5.34 -3.44 7.85
C SER A 20 4.20 -3.82 6.89
N MET A 21 4.53 -4.48 5.79
CA MET A 21 3.53 -4.94 4.80
C MET A 21 2.63 -6.05 5.34
N ALA A 22 3.16 -7.02 6.08
CA ALA A 22 2.40 -8.12 6.69
C ALA A 22 1.40 -7.61 7.74
N SER A 23 1.81 -6.62 8.57
CA SER A 23 0.92 -6.02 9.57
C SER A 23 -0.28 -5.25 8.97
N THR A 24 -0.18 -4.83 7.70
CA THR A 24 -1.25 -4.07 7.02
C THR A 24 -2.37 -5.01 6.53
N THR A 25 -2.05 -6.27 6.26
CA THR A 25 -3.01 -7.24 5.68
C THR A 25 -3.90 -7.89 6.75
N LEU A 26 -3.44 -7.95 8.00
CA LEU A 26 -4.14 -8.60 9.13
C LEU A 26 -4.99 -7.64 9.99
N ARG A 27 -5.06 -6.33 9.68
CA ARG A 27 -5.70 -5.32 10.55
C ARG A 27 -6.90 -4.59 9.91
N ARG A 28 -7.78 -5.31 9.21
CA ARG A 28 -9.14 -4.83 8.94
C ARG A 28 -10.08 -5.34 10.03
N ILE A 29 -10.12 -4.65 11.17
CA ILE A 29 -11.06 -4.96 12.28
C ILE A 29 -11.96 -3.72 12.48
N PRO A 30 -13.29 -3.83 12.31
CA PRO A 30 -14.23 -2.73 12.53
C PRO A 30 -14.93 -2.91 13.89
N PHE A 31 -14.43 -2.34 14.99
CA PHE A 31 -15.12 -2.49 16.29
C PHE A 31 -14.90 -1.36 17.33
N VAL A 32 -14.88 -0.10 16.89
CA VAL A 32 -14.99 1.05 17.82
C VAL A 32 -16.21 1.89 17.47
N CYS A 33 -17.43 1.31 17.50
CA CYS A 33 -18.67 2.11 17.35
C CYS A 33 -19.92 1.63 18.12
N ASN A 34 -19.92 0.49 18.84
CA ASN A 34 -21.18 -0.06 19.37
C ASN A 34 -21.50 0.28 20.85
N ALA A 35 -20.84 1.28 21.47
CA ALA A 35 -21.10 1.65 22.86
C ALA A 35 -21.79 3.02 23.06
N VAL A 36 -22.35 3.63 22.00
CA VAL A 36 -23.05 4.95 22.08
C VAL A 36 -24.37 4.92 21.29
N ALA A 37 -25.10 3.80 21.31
CA ALA A 37 -26.37 3.65 20.59
C ALA A 37 -27.61 4.02 21.42
N ASP A 38 -27.46 4.88 22.43
CA ASP A 38 -28.58 5.39 23.25
C ASP A 38 -28.69 6.93 23.19
N TRP A 39 -28.12 7.54 22.15
CA TRP A 39 -28.24 8.98 21.87
C TRP A 39 -28.88 9.19 20.50
N ASP A 40 -30.20 9.37 20.50
CA ASP A 40 -30.96 9.77 19.32
C ASP A 40 -30.56 11.20 18.90
N GLY A 41 -30.04 11.32 17.67
CA GLY A 41 -29.96 12.59 16.95
C GLY A 41 -28.57 13.21 16.80
N LEU A 42 -27.69 12.59 16.01
CA LEU A 42 -26.74 13.30 15.14
C LEU A 42 -26.19 12.35 14.06
N GLU A 43 -25.85 12.90 12.90
CA GLU A 43 -25.51 12.19 11.66
C GLU A 43 -24.31 11.21 11.77
N ASP A 44 -24.46 10.10 11.04
CA ASP A 44 -23.58 8.99 10.67
C ASP A 44 -22.08 9.00 11.15
N PRO A 45 -21.69 8.22 12.20
CA PRO A 45 -20.30 8.08 12.67
C PRO A 45 -19.42 7.11 11.85
N LEU A 46 -19.95 6.52 10.77
CA LEU A 46 -19.29 5.44 10.01
C LEU A 46 -18.05 5.90 9.21
N GLU A 47 -17.89 7.19 8.93
CA GLU A 47 -16.73 7.68 8.18
C GLU A 47 -15.44 7.72 9.02
N ASP A 48 -15.54 7.97 10.33
CA ASP A 48 -14.39 8.29 11.18
C ASP A 48 -13.51 7.08 11.53
N ALA A 49 -14.07 5.88 11.70
CA ALA A 49 -13.28 4.66 11.96
C ALA A 49 -12.36 4.29 10.76
N SER A 50 -12.76 4.65 9.54
CA SER A 50 -11.94 4.50 8.35
C SER A 50 -10.74 5.45 8.36
N VAL A 51 -10.87 6.61 9.01
CA VAL A 51 -9.83 7.64 9.14
C VAL A 51 -8.73 7.16 10.10
N TRP A 52 -9.10 6.58 11.25
CA TRP A 52 -8.13 6.07 12.25
C TRP A 52 -7.28 4.91 11.72
N THR A 53 -7.89 3.96 11.01
CA THR A 53 -7.15 2.81 10.42
C THR A 53 -6.20 3.25 9.32
N LYS A 54 -6.63 4.19 8.45
CA LYS A 54 -5.75 4.80 7.44
C LYS A 54 -4.58 5.52 8.10
N LYS A 55 -4.84 6.36 9.12
CA LYS A 55 -3.81 7.10 9.87
C LYS A 55 -2.74 6.17 10.44
N HIS A 56 -3.14 5.08 11.10
CA HIS A 56 -2.21 4.12 11.69
C HIS A 56 -1.35 3.40 10.63
N VAL A 57 -1.95 2.97 9.52
CA VAL A 57 -1.19 2.35 8.41
C VAL A 57 -0.17 3.33 7.83
N HIS A 58 -0.53 4.61 7.70
CA HIS A 58 0.39 5.65 7.27
C HIS A 58 1.53 5.87 8.26
N GLU A 59 1.26 5.88 9.56
CA GLU A 59 2.28 6.01 10.61
C GLU A 59 3.28 4.85 10.58
N VAL A 60 2.80 3.60 10.49
CA VAL A 60 3.67 2.42 10.40
C VAL A 60 4.55 2.46 9.15
N LYS A 61 3.98 2.79 7.98
CA LYS A 61 4.73 2.95 6.74
C LYS A 61 5.80 4.03 6.86
N ARG A 62 5.45 5.19 7.42
CA ARG A 62 6.38 6.31 7.66
C ARG A 62 7.54 5.88 8.56
N ASP A 63 7.24 5.24 9.67
CA ASP A 63 8.26 4.82 10.64
C ASP A 63 9.19 3.75 10.04
N THR A 64 8.66 2.89 9.15
CA THR A 64 9.44 1.91 8.40
C THR A 64 10.44 2.61 7.45
N ALA A 65 9.99 3.58 6.66
CA ALA A 65 10.89 4.32 5.77
C ALA A 65 11.93 5.14 6.56
N ARG A 66 11.54 5.74 7.70
CA ARG A 66 12.48 6.42 8.61
C ARG A 66 13.53 5.44 9.13
N ALA A 67 13.13 4.26 9.59
CA ALA A 67 14.06 3.24 10.07
C ALA A 67 15.05 2.81 8.97
N PHE A 68 14.56 2.60 7.74
CA PHE A 68 15.40 2.27 6.59
C PHE A 68 16.41 3.38 6.27
N VAL A 69 15.96 4.64 6.22
CA VAL A 69 16.85 5.79 5.96
C VAL A 69 17.86 5.96 7.09
N ASN A 70 17.44 5.81 8.35
CA ASN A 70 18.37 5.83 9.48
C ASN A 70 19.41 4.73 9.36
N LEU A 71 19.02 3.52 8.96
CA LEU A 71 19.94 2.41 8.71
C LEU A 71 20.95 2.76 7.62
N MET A 72 20.49 3.29 6.48
CA MET A 72 21.40 3.78 5.43
C MET A 72 22.41 4.81 5.97
N LEU A 73 22.01 5.66 6.92
CA LEU A 73 22.85 6.73 7.46
C LEU A 73 23.79 6.27 8.59
N THR A 74 23.73 5.00 9.03
CA THR A 74 24.58 4.50 10.13
C THR A 74 26.05 4.40 9.74
N CYS A 75 26.38 4.07 8.49
CA CYS A 75 27.76 4.04 8.01
C CYS A 75 27.85 4.26 6.49
N ARG A 76 29.06 4.58 6.01
CA ARG A 76 29.32 4.88 4.60
C ARG A 76 29.00 3.71 3.66
N GLN A 77 29.28 2.48 4.07
CA GLN A 77 29.04 1.31 3.23
C GLN A 77 27.54 1.08 3.01
N LEU A 78 26.75 1.06 4.09
CA LEU A 78 25.29 0.93 4.00
C LEU A 78 24.64 2.08 3.24
N TYR A 79 25.21 3.28 3.37
CA TYR A 79 24.74 4.42 2.61
C TYR A 79 24.84 4.23 1.10
N HIS A 80 25.91 3.57 0.63
CA HIS A 80 26.17 3.35 -0.80
C HIS A 80 25.53 2.06 -1.31
N ASP A 81 25.63 0.95 -0.59
CA ASP A 81 25.36 -0.38 -1.12
C ASP A 81 23.92 -0.84 -0.84
N LEU A 82 23.39 -0.51 0.35
CA LEU A 82 22.08 -0.98 0.79
C LEU A 82 20.96 -0.61 -0.20
N PRO A 83 20.88 0.62 -0.73
CA PRO A 83 19.79 0.99 -1.63
C PRO A 83 19.74 0.18 -2.91
N TRP A 84 20.91 -0.11 -3.50
CA TRP A 84 21.02 -0.88 -4.74
C TRP A 84 20.74 -2.36 -4.53
N ALA A 85 20.96 -2.86 -3.32
CA ALA A 85 20.60 -4.22 -2.94
C ALA A 85 19.09 -4.40 -2.68
N MET A 86 18.34 -3.32 -2.45
CA MET A 86 16.89 -3.38 -2.29
C MET A 86 16.16 -3.48 -3.63
N PRO A 87 14.98 -4.12 -3.67
CA PRO A 87 14.11 -4.08 -4.84
C PRO A 87 13.83 -2.64 -5.27
N LYS A 88 13.91 -2.40 -6.57
CA LYS A 88 13.56 -1.11 -7.17
C LYS A 88 12.15 -0.68 -6.72
N TRP A 89 12.05 0.59 -6.32
CA TRP A 89 10.82 1.24 -5.86
C TRP A 89 10.24 0.67 -4.55
N CYS A 90 11.03 -0.04 -3.74
CA CYS A 90 10.55 -0.63 -2.47
C CYS A 90 9.95 0.39 -1.48
N LEU A 91 10.30 1.68 -1.58
CA LEU A 91 9.75 2.76 -0.75
C LEU A 91 8.78 3.67 -1.50
N ALA A 92 8.44 3.37 -2.76
CA ALA A 92 7.62 4.23 -3.61
C ALA A 92 6.28 4.61 -2.98
N ASP A 93 5.57 3.68 -2.35
CA ASP A 93 4.28 3.95 -1.70
C ASP A 93 4.41 4.87 -0.49
N VAL A 94 5.49 4.71 0.28
CA VAL A 94 5.74 5.52 1.47
C VAL A 94 6.15 6.94 1.08
N LEU A 95 6.96 7.07 0.03
CA LEU A 95 7.42 8.35 -0.50
C LEU A 95 6.37 9.07 -1.35
N SER A 96 5.38 8.35 -1.91
CA SER A 96 4.33 8.92 -2.78
C SER A 96 2.99 9.18 -2.09
N THR A 97 2.78 8.72 -0.85
CA THR A 97 1.46 8.81 -0.21
C THR A 97 1.07 10.27 0.04
N HIS A 98 -0.16 10.63 -0.37
CA HIS A 98 -0.69 11.99 -0.46
C HIS A 98 -0.66 12.80 0.85
N VAL A 99 -0.52 12.12 2.00
CA VAL A 99 -0.27 12.74 3.32
C VAL A 99 0.99 13.62 3.30
N TRP A 100 1.97 13.32 2.43
CA TRP A 100 3.14 14.17 2.23
C TRP A 100 2.82 15.51 1.53
N ARG A 101 1.73 15.60 0.75
CA ARG A 101 1.36 16.81 -0.01
C ARG A 101 0.59 17.85 0.81
N MET A 102 -0.15 17.47 1.86
CA MET A 102 -1.21 18.34 2.39
C MET A 102 -0.86 19.28 3.57
N ALA A 103 0.22 19.12 4.34
CA ALA A 103 0.59 20.19 5.30
C ALA A 103 2.00 20.11 5.91
N ILE A 104 2.49 18.92 6.25
CA ILE A 104 3.65 18.82 7.18
C ILE A 104 4.93 18.32 6.48
N ALA A 105 4.81 17.60 5.35
CA ALA A 105 5.92 16.83 4.79
C ALA A 105 6.50 17.34 3.45
N ARG A 106 5.82 18.27 2.78
CA ARG A 106 6.47 19.19 1.81
C ARG A 106 7.58 19.99 2.48
N ARG A 107 7.59 20.09 3.81
CA ARG A 107 8.72 20.58 4.58
C ARG A 107 9.76 19.46 4.78
N ASP A 108 9.50 18.31 5.36
CA ASP A 108 10.62 17.45 5.81
C ASP A 108 11.48 16.76 4.74
N LEU A 109 10.93 16.18 3.65
CA LEU A 109 11.80 15.57 2.61
C LEU A 109 12.41 16.65 1.71
N LYS A 110 11.62 17.69 1.39
CA LYS A 110 12.10 18.85 0.65
C LYS A 110 13.11 19.64 1.47
N ILE A 111 13.00 19.79 2.80
CA ILE A 111 13.99 20.40 3.69
C ILE A 111 15.17 19.46 3.87
N PHE A 112 14.97 18.15 3.98
CA PHE A 112 16.10 17.21 4.05
C PHE A 112 16.97 17.27 2.78
N ILE A 113 16.33 17.42 1.61
CA ILE A 113 17.02 17.55 0.32
C ILE A 113 17.45 19.02 0.06
N ASP A 114 16.65 20.02 0.39
CA ASP A 114 16.89 21.46 0.15
C ASP A 114 17.83 22.08 1.20
N ALA A 115 17.83 21.66 2.47
CA ALA A 115 18.85 22.05 3.44
C ALA A 115 20.23 21.54 2.98
N PHE A 116 20.24 20.36 2.36
CA PHE A 116 21.43 19.83 1.69
C PHE A 116 21.82 20.69 0.47
N GLN A 117 20.85 21.17 -0.33
CA GLN A 117 21.09 22.06 -1.48
C GLN A 117 21.46 23.51 -1.11
N LYS A 118 20.92 24.08 -0.02
CA LYS A 118 21.25 25.44 0.45
C LYS A 118 22.71 25.55 0.89
N GLY A 119 23.27 24.50 1.49
CA GLY A 119 24.71 24.40 1.74
C GLY A 119 25.58 24.20 0.48
N ILE A 120 24.97 23.97 -0.69
CA ILE A 120 25.65 23.80 -1.98
C ILE A 120 25.57 25.08 -2.82
N ALA A 121 24.42 25.77 -2.85
CA ALA A 121 24.22 27.00 -3.62
C ALA A 121 24.82 28.26 -2.97
N GLY A 122 25.06 28.25 -1.65
CA GLY A 122 25.61 29.38 -0.90
C GLY A 122 27.11 29.65 -1.08
N ALA A 123 27.83 28.85 -1.86
CA ALA A 123 29.27 29.05 -2.11
C ALA A 123 29.56 29.97 -3.31
N ARG A 124 28.76 31.03 -3.51
CA ARG A 124 29.19 32.17 -4.33
C ARG A 124 30.03 33.08 -3.44
N SER A 125 31.33 33.07 -3.66
CA SER A 125 32.28 34.02 -3.08
C SER A 125 31.79 35.44 -3.33
N PRO A 126 31.72 36.33 -2.32
CA PRO A 126 31.44 37.74 -2.57
C PRO A 126 32.62 38.31 -3.36
N LEU A 127 32.35 38.76 -4.58
CA LEU A 127 33.27 39.59 -5.35
C LEU A 127 33.42 40.92 -4.61
N CYS A 128 34.58 41.16 -4.01
CA CYS A 128 34.98 42.49 -3.55
C CYS A 128 35.21 43.40 -4.78
N PRO A 129 34.69 44.65 -4.79
CA PRO A 129 35.01 45.62 -5.82
C PRO A 129 36.15 46.52 -5.33
N HIS A 130 37.38 46.35 -5.86
CA HIS A 130 38.46 47.34 -5.69
C HIS A 130 39.17 47.62 -7.02
N ALA A 131 38.81 48.78 -7.59
CA ALA A 131 39.66 49.69 -8.37
C ALA A 131 40.17 50.75 -7.36
N ASN A 132 41.34 51.38 -7.37
CA ASN A 132 42.48 51.54 -8.28
C ASN A 132 43.64 52.08 -7.39
N THR A 133 44.88 51.62 -7.54
CA THR A 133 46.07 52.46 -7.24
C THR A 133 47.34 51.88 -7.89
N PRO A 134 48.09 52.64 -8.71
CA PRO A 134 49.38 52.20 -9.25
C PRO A 134 50.60 52.92 -8.63
N LEU A 135 51.73 52.18 -8.57
CA LEU A 135 53.14 52.59 -8.32
C LEU A 135 53.47 52.93 -6.83
N GLN A 136 54.60 52.57 -6.21
CA GLN A 136 55.95 52.26 -6.68
C GLN A 136 56.85 51.74 -5.51
N ILE A 137 57.77 50.80 -5.80
CA ILE A 137 59.14 50.52 -5.26
C ILE A 137 59.42 50.34 -3.74
N LEU A 138 59.98 49.18 -3.33
CA LEU A 138 61.39 48.89 -2.91
C LEU A 138 61.51 47.73 -1.88
N GLU A 139 62.58 46.95 -2.08
CA GLU A 139 63.32 46.08 -1.13
C GLU A 139 62.87 44.65 -0.81
N GLN A 140 63.47 43.72 -1.57
CA GLN A 140 64.35 42.64 -1.09
C GLN A 140 64.26 42.19 0.38
N LYS A 141 63.90 40.90 0.59
CA LYS A 141 64.80 39.98 1.30
C LYS A 141 64.47 38.51 1.02
N ALA A 142 65.53 37.75 0.80
CA ALA A 142 65.53 36.34 0.41
C ALA A 142 64.98 35.38 1.48
N GLY A 143 64.22 34.39 1.04
CA GLY A 143 63.86 33.18 1.79
C GLY A 143 63.68 32.00 0.81
N PRO A 144 64.05 30.75 1.19
CA PRO A 144 64.20 29.63 0.25
C PRO A 144 62.85 29.05 -0.20
N PRO A 145 62.81 28.28 -1.31
CA PRO A 145 61.56 27.98 -2.02
C PRO A 145 60.79 26.87 -1.31
N GLN A 146 59.71 27.21 -0.61
CA GLN A 146 58.66 26.24 -0.29
C GLN A 146 57.82 25.98 -1.54
N ARG A 147 58.07 24.84 -2.19
CA ARG A 147 57.16 24.20 -3.13
C ARG A 147 55.82 23.91 -2.43
N SER A 148 54.90 24.86 -2.50
CA SER A 148 53.49 24.61 -2.21
C SER A 148 52.85 24.08 -3.49
N SER A 149 52.80 22.74 -3.61
CA SER A 149 51.89 22.10 -4.55
C SER A 149 50.47 22.40 -4.10
N ARG A 150 49.89 23.48 -4.65
CA ARG A 150 48.45 23.71 -4.63
C ARG A 150 47.79 22.50 -5.27
N HIS A 151 47.31 21.59 -4.43
CA HIS A 151 46.35 20.57 -4.84
C HIS A 151 45.10 21.29 -5.33
N ASP A 152 44.97 21.42 -6.65
CA ASP A 152 43.69 21.56 -7.32
C ASP A 152 42.82 20.38 -6.91
N ARG A 153 42.07 20.58 -5.82
CA ARG A 153 41.07 19.62 -5.35
C ARG A 153 40.00 19.55 -6.44
N PRO A 154 39.78 18.39 -7.07
CA PRO A 154 38.94 18.29 -8.24
C PRO A 154 37.50 18.60 -7.86
N ALA A 155 37.00 19.75 -8.31
CA ALA A 155 35.60 20.15 -8.20
C ALA A 155 34.62 19.10 -8.78
N SER A 156 35.12 18.14 -9.58
CA SER A 156 34.35 17.03 -10.15
C SER A 156 33.83 16.01 -9.11
N SER A 157 34.49 15.84 -7.96
CA SER A 157 34.11 14.80 -6.99
C SER A 157 32.75 15.05 -6.34
N ARG A 158 32.42 16.31 -6.05
CA ARG A 158 31.14 16.68 -5.40
C ARG A 158 29.94 16.50 -6.34
N GLY A 159 30.11 16.81 -7.62
CA GLY A 159 29.05 16.68 -8.63
C GLY A 159 28.62 15.23 -8.84
N VAL A 160 29.60 14.33 -9.03
CA VAL A 160 29.37 12.88 -9.19
C VAL A 160 28.70 12.28 -7.94
N TRP A 161 29.15 12.70 -6.75
CA TRP A 161 28.56 12.22 -5.51
C TRP A 161 27.08 12.61 -5.36
N LEU A 162 26.70 13.84 -5.75
CA LEU A 162 25.30 14.29 -5.73
C LEU A 162 24.43 13.54 -6.75
N GLU A 163 24.95 13.29 -7.95
CA GLU A 163 24.27 12.50 -8.98
C GLU A 163 23.97 11.09 -8.49
N ASN A 164 24.97 10.39 -7.94
CA ASN A 164 24.80 9.04 -7.42
C ASN A 164 23.74 9.00 -6.30
N ARG A 165 23.76 9.97 -5.38
CA ARG A 165 22.77 10.07 -4.30
C ARG A 165 21.36 10.31 -4.85
N PHE A 166 21.24 11.18 -5.84
CA PHE A 166 19.96 11.46 -6.48
C PHE A 166 19.40 10.20 -7.16
N LEU A 167 20.25 9.45 -7.86
CA LEU A 167 19.88 8.18 -8.49
C LEU A 167 19.50 7.11 -7.46
N VAL A 168 20.20 7.01 -6.33
CA VAL A 168 19.85 6.13 -5.21
C VAL A 168 18.43 6.39 -4.69
N TYR A 169 18.07 7.64 -4.42
CA TYR A 169 16.71 7.94 -3.97
C TYR A 169 15.66 7.67 -5.05
N SER A 170 16.01 7.90 -6.30
CA SER A 170 15.16 7.59 -7.45
C SER A 170 14.91 6.08 -7.55
N TRP A 171 15.96 5.26 -7.35
CA TRP A 171 15.87 3.80 -7.28
C TRP A 171 14.93 3.34 -6.15
N LEU A 172 15.06 3.92 -4.96
CA LEU A 172 14.18 3.64 -3.83
C LEU A 172 12.72 4.06 -4.05
N GLY A 173 12.44 4.86 -5.09
CA GLY A 173 11.10 5.25 -5.51
C GLY A 173 10.71 6.68 -5.18
N ALA A 174 11.66 7.57 -4.88
CA ALA A 174 11.39 9.00 -4.73
C ALA A 174 10.80 9.57 -6.03
N THR A 175 9.74 10.36 -5.90
CA THR A 175 9.13 11.09 -7.00
C THR A 175 9.54 12.55 -6.92
N TRP A 176 10.20 13.04 -7.96
CA TRP A 176 10.73 14.39 -8.01
C TRP A 176 9.73 15.34 -8.62
N ASP A 177 9.64 16.55 -8.07
CA ASP A 177 8.92 17.62 -8.73
C ASP A 177 9.65 18.00 -10.03
N SER A 178 8.92 18.20 -11.11
CA SER A 178 9.46 18.68 -12.38
C SER A 178 10.22 20.01 -12.27
N GLU A 179 9.95 20.83 -11.24
CA GLU A 179 10.66 22.07 -10.94
C GLU A 179 11.93 21.88 -10.10
N CYS A 180 12.29 20.63 -9.78
CA CYS A 180 13.51 20.33 -9.03
C CYS A 180 14.73 20.97 -9.69
N ALA A 181 15.36 21.92 -8.97
CA ALA A 181 16.47 22.71 -9.50
C ALA A 181 17.64 21.84 -9.98
N PHE A 182 17.90 20.71 -9.31
CA PHE A 182 18.92 19.75 -9.72
C PHE A 182 18.62 19.13 -11.10
N LEU A 183 17.40 18.61 -11.29
CA LEU A 183 16.96 18.05 -12.58
C LEU A 183 16.96 19.11 -13.68
N ARG A 184 16.44 20.31 -13.38
CA ARG A 184 16.42 21.44 -14.32
C ARG A 184 17.81 21.85 -14.78
N THR A 185 18.79 21.84 -13.87
CA THR A 185 20.19 22.11 -14.21
C THR A 185 20.76 21.01 -15.11
N ARG A 186 20.44 19.73 -14.86
CA ARG A 186 20.91 18.61 -15.69
C ARG A 186 20.25 18.55 -17.07
N LEU A 187 19.01 19.02 -17.19
CA LEU A 187 18.30 19.10 -18.47
C LEU A 187 18.96 20.08 -19.46
N ARG A 188 19.60 21.14 -18.95
CA ARG A 188 20.32 22.12 -19.78
C ARG A 188 21.65 21.61 -20.34
N SER A 189 22.14 20.47 -19.85
CA SER A 189 23.41 19.87 -20.29
C SER A 189 23.32 18.35 -20.45
N PRO A 190 22.41 17.84 -21.32
CA PRO A 190 22.11 16.41 -21.40
C PRO A 190 23.26 15.60 -22.01
N LEU A 191 24.01 16.16 -22.96
CA LEU A 191 25.12 15.46 -23.64
C LEU A 191 26.29 15.16 -22.69
N ALA A 192 26.57 16.07 -21.75
CA ALA A 192 27.61 15.87 -20.74
C ALA A 192 27.22 14.82 -19.67
N LEU A 193 25.95 14.39 -19.64
CA LEU A 193 25.36 13.59 -18.57
C LEU A 193 24.57 12.39 -19.11
N ALA A 194 25.06 11.83 -20.22
CA ALA A 194 24.49 10.65 -20.88
C ALA A 194 24.24 9.49 -19.88
N ASP A 195 25.22 9.21 -19.01
CA ASP A 195 25.14 8.10 -18.06
C ASP A 195 24.10 8.35 -16.95
N PHE A 196 23.98 9.60 -16.50
CA PHE A 196 22.95 10.00 -15.54
C PHE A 196 21.55 9.78 -16.13
N TRP A 197 21.27 10.28 -17.34
CA TRP A 197 19.95 10.14 -17.96
C TRP A 197 19.63 8.70 -18.34
N ARG A 198 20.63 7.92 -18.78
CA ARG A 198 20.46 6.47 -19.01
C ARG A 198 20.04 5.75 -17.73
N SER A 199 20.63 6.12 -16.60
CA SER A 199 20.29 5.54 -15.29
C SER A 199 18.92 6.03 -14.81
N PHE A 200 18.67 7.34 -14.91
CA PHE A 200 17.41 7.96 -14.50
C PHE A 200 16.22 7.47 -15.34
N ALA A 201 16.39 7.20 -16.63
CA ALA A 201 15.35 6.61 -17.48
C ALA A 201 14.96 5.19 -17.06
N ARG A 202 15.79 4.50 -16.27
CA ARG A 202 15.48 3.15 -15.78
C ARG A 202 14.62 3.16 -14.52
N PHE A 203 14.76 4.15 -13.63
CA PHE A 203 14.06 4.13 -12.34
C PHE A 203 13.58 5.50 -11.81
N GLY A 204 13.92 6.59 -12.48
CA GLY A 204 13.51 7.95 -12.15
C GLY A 204 12.01 8.18 -12.29
N ARG A 205 11.44 8.96 -11.36
CA ARG A 205 10.02 9.31 -11.33
C ARG A 205 9.90 10.83 -11.25
N VAL A 206 9.11 11.44 -12.14
CA VAL A 206 8.89 12.90 -12.15
C VAL A 206 7.40 13.20 -12.07
N SER A 207 7.02 14.13 -11.19
CA SER A 207 5.65 14.64 -11.04
C SER A 207 5.56 16.02 -11.67
N TYR A 208 4.59 16.19 -12.58
CA TYR A 208 4.22 17.43 -13.21
C TYR A 208 2.91 17.91 -12.59
N ALA A 209 2.90 19.13 -12.03
CA ALA A 209 1.72 19.70 -11.39
C ALA A 209 0.72 20.32 -12.39
N SER A 210 1.15 20.51 -13.64
CA SER A 210 0.36 21.07 -14.73
C SER A 210 0.93 20.65 -16.09
N LEU A 211 0.15 20.88 -17.15
CA LEU A 211 0.63 20.73 -18.52
C LEU A 211 1.78 21.72 -18.83
N GLY A 212 1.69 22.95 -18.33
CA GLY A 212 2.74 23.96 -18.45
C GLY A 212 4.08 23.53 -17.82
N ASN A 213 4.05 22.82 -16.69
CA ASN A 213 5.27 22.27 -16.09
C ASN A 213 5.94 21.21 -16.97
N LEU A 214 5.12 20.38 -17.64
CA LEU A 214 5.59 19.39 -18.60
C LEU A 214 6.16 20.08 -19.84
N GLU A 215 5.49 21.09 -20.40
CA GLU A 215 6.00 21.88 -21.52
C GLU A 215 7.33 22.55 -21.20
N ALA A 216 7.44 23.18 -20.04
CA ALA A 216 8.68 23.79 -19.60
C ALA A 216 9.80 22.76 -19.51
N TRP A 217 9.50 21.50 -19.13
CA TRP A 217 10.48 20.41 -19.12
C TRP A 217 10.95 20.09 -20.54
N CYS A 218 10.02 19.99 -21.49
CA CYS A 218 10.30 19.73 -22.89
C CYS A 218 11.13 20.86 -23.53
N GLY A 219 10.73 22.12 -23.34
CA GLY A 219 11.41 23.28 -23.91
C GLY A 219 12.78 23.59 -23.28
N THR A 220 13.15 22.93 -22.18
CA THR A 220 14.53 23.02 -21.64
C THR A 220 15.50 22.09 -22.38
N GLN A 221 14.99 21.13 -23.15
CA GLN A 221 15.86 20.25 -23.94
C GLN A 221 16.41 21.04 -25.13
N PRO A 222 17.74 21.00 -25.37
CA PRO A 222 18.34 21.71 -26.49
C PRO A 222 17.70 21.25 -27.80
N ASP A 223 17.19 22.21 -28.59
CA ASP A 223 16.53 21.96 -29.86
C ASP A 223 17.44 21.15 -30.78
N ARG A 224 17.11 19.85 -30.93
CA ARG A 224 17.85 18.94 -31.81
C ARG A 224 17.59 19.17 -33.28
N SER A 225 16.56 19.94 -33.60
CA SER A 225 16.12 20.20 -34.97
C SER A 225 17.11 21.05 -35.77
N GLY A 226 18.07 21.74 -35.13
CA GLY A 226 18.99 22.66 -35.80
C GLY A 226 20.23 22.03 -36.45
N ALA A 227 20.49 20.73 -36.29
CA ALA A 227 21.75 20.11 -36.73
C ALA A 227 21.64 19.21 -37.97
N ALA A 228 20.43 18.95 -38.48
CA ALA A 228 20.22 18.02 -39.59
C ALA A 228 19.86 18.68 -40.94
N ASP A 229 19.63 20.00 -40.98
CA ASP A 229 19.03 20.67 -42.15
C ASP A 229 19.98 21.53 -42.98
N HIS A 230 21.31 21.42 -42.78
CA HIS A 230 22.28 22.28 -43.47
C HIS A 230 23.12 21.63 -44.57
N ASP A 231 22.85 20.40 -45.00
CA ASP A 231 23.67 19.81 -46.06
C ASP A 231 22.91 18.86 -46.99
N HIS A 232 21.86 19.35 -47.65
CA HIS A 232 21.35 18.81 -48.93
C HIS A 232 20.59 19.89 -49.71
N THR A 233 21.30 20.94 -50.15
CA THR A 233 20.85 21.74 -51.31
C THR A 233 21.81 21.48 -52.47
N ALA A 234 21.58 20.36 -53.17
CA ALA A 234 22.05 20.20 -54.54
C ALA A 234 21.21 19.13 -55.27
N SER A 235 20.38 19.62 -56.21
CA SER A 235 20.06 18.99 -57.51
C SER A 235 19.31 17.64 -57.57
N HIS A 236 18.00 17.73 -57.87
CA HIS A 236 17.24 16.93 -58.85
C HIS A 236 15.77 17.38 -58.73
N ASP A 237 15.20 18.25 -59.57
CA ASP A 237 14.93 18.19 -61.00
C ASP A 237 14.42 16.84 -61.52
N GLY A 238 13.14 16.83 -61.91
CA GLY A 238 12.63 15.90 -62.93
C GLY A 238 11.58 14.88 -62.51
N SER A 239 10.35 15.15 -62.99
CA SER A 239 9.37 14.20 -63.55
C SER A 239 8.31 13.53 -62.67
N ASP A 240 7.08 13.96 -62.98
CA ASP A 240 5.82 13.23 -62.98
C ASP A 240 5.93 11.77 -63.42
N GLN A 241 5.21 10.86 -62.73
CA GLN A 241 4.37 9.84 -63.40
C GLN A 241 3.50 9.06 -62.40
N GLN A 242 2.23 9.49 -62.34
CA GLN A 242 1.02 8.69 -62.56
C GLN A 242 1.20 7.17 -62.84
N SER A 243 0.55 6.31 -62.04
CA SER A 243 -0.08 5.00 -62.39
C SER A 243 -0.57 4.34 -61.09
N GLN A 244 -1.86 4.40 -60.73
CA GLN A 244 -2.92 3.46 -61.15
C GLN A 244 -2.45 2.02 -61.38
N HIS A 245 -2.73 1.13 -60.42
CA HIS A 245 -3.05 -0.27 -60.73
C HIS A 245 -3.94 -0.86 -59.62
N VAL A 246 -5.20 -1.10 -59.99
CA VAL A 246 -6.08 -2.11 -59.40
C VAL A 246 -5.84 -3.42 -60.17
N PRO A 247 -5.96 -4.58 -59.54
CA PRO A 247 -6.95 -5.53 -60.06
C PRO A 247 -7.78 -6.23 -58.97
N GLN A 248 -9.08 -6.31 -59.26
CA GLN A 248 -10.02 -7.29 -58.72
C GLN A 248 -9.74 -8.69 -59.30
N SER A 249 -9.92 -9.71 -58.47
CA SER A 249 -10.28 -11.10 -58.85
C SER A 249 -10.81 -11.78 -57.58
N LYS A 250 -12.12 -11.91 -57.33
CA LYS A 250 -13.04 -12.97 -57.80
C LYS A 250 -12.48 -14.39 -57.72
N GLY A 251 -13.18 -15.27 -57.00
CA GLY A 251 -13.04 -16.72 -57.10
C GLY A 251 -13.48 -17.50 -55.86
N ASP A 252 -14.79 -17.69 -55.70
CA ASP A 252 -15.36 -18.75 -54.86
C ASP A 252 -14.98 -20.14 -55.41
N LYS A 253 -14.69 -21.10 -54.52
CA LYS A 253 -15.14 -22.50 -54.65
C LYS A 253 -14.90 -23.34 -53.39
N GLU A 254 -15.94 -24.11 -53.08
CA GLU A 254 -16.18 -25.07 -52.01
C GLU A 254 -15.30 -26.35 -52.02
N ASP A 255 -15.30 -26.97 -50.84
CA ASP A 255 -15.25 -28.41 -50.50
C ASP A 255 -13.93 -29.23 -50.43
N THR A 256 -13.46 -29.40 -49.18
CA THR A 256 -13.32 -30.66 -48.35
C THR A 256 -12.66 -31.94 -48.96
N PRO A 257 -11.97 -32.87 -48.23
CA PRO A 257 -11.28 -32.90 -46.89
C PRO A 257 -9.78 -33.38 -46.93
N ALA A 258 -9.16 -33.45 -45.73
CA ALA A 258 -7.82 -33.94 -45.31
C ALA A 258 -7.38 -35.35 -45.83
N PRO A 259 -6.19 -35.95 -45.52
CA PRO A 259 -5.09 -35.56 -44.59
C PRO A 259 -3.64 -35.81 -45.13
N MET A 260 -2.62 -35.56 -44.28
CA MET A 260 -1.26 -36.15 -44.23
C MET A 260 -0.09 -35.15 -44.17
N ASP A 261 0.59 -35.23 -43.02
CA ASP A 261 2.04 -35.27 -42.83
C ASP A 261 2.95 -34.66 -43.91
N SER A 262 3.64 -33.58 -43.54
CA SER A 262 5.05 -33.42 -43.89
C SER A 262 5.75 -32.52 -42.87
N ARG A 263 6.60 -33.17 -42.08
CA ARG A 263 7.79 -32.56 -41.47
C ARG A 263 8.53 -31.76 -42.54
N THR A 264 8.80 -30.49 -42.26
CA THR A 264 9.83 -29.75 -42.97
C THR A 264 10.69 -29.02 -41.95
N ASP A 265 11.97 -29.39 -41.95
CA ASP A 265 13.05 -28.77 -41.20
C ASP A 265 13.17 -27.27 -41.50
N PRO A 266 13.46 -26.42 -40.51
CA PRO A 266 13.88 -25.05 -40.76
C PRO A 266 15.36 -25.05 -41.15
N SER A 267 15.59 -24.78 -42.43
CA SER A 267 16.90 -24.48 -43.01
C SER A 267 17.56 -23.29 -42.30
N ASP A 268 18.79 -23.52 -41.84
CA ASP A 268 19.78 -22.53 -41.44
C ASP A 268 19.85 -21.39 -42.45
N THR A 269 19.37 -20.21 -42.06
CA THR A 269 19.69 -18.96 -42.76
C THR A 269 20.79 -18.24 -41.99
N GLN A 270 22.00 -18.50 -42.46
CA GLN A 270 23.27 -17.92 -42.06
C GLN A 270 23.18 -16.38 -42.06
N SER A 271 23.09 -15.79 -40.87
CA SER A 271 23.10 -14.34 -40.67
C SER A 271 24.54 -13.83 -40.79
N ARG A 272 24.84 -13.21 -41.93
CA ARG A 272 26.06 -12.41 -42.13
C ARG A 272 26.11 -11.30 -41.07
N HIS A 273 27.19 -11.29 -40.29
CA HIS A 273 27.60 -10.16 -39.45
C HIS A 273 27.92 -8.95 -40.33
N THR A 274 26.94 -8.08 -40.56
CA THR A 274 27.19 -6.66 -40.81
C THR A 274 27.50 -6.01 -39.47
N VAL A 275 28.77 -5.67 -39.25
CA VAL A 275 29.22 -4.73 -38.23
C VAL A 275 28.66 -3.36 -38.63
N GLY A 276 27.38 -3.15 -38.32
CA GLY A 276 26.70 -1.87 -38.51
C GLY A 276 27.15 -0.90 -37.43
N GLY A 277 27.61 0.29 -37.86
CA GLY A 277 27.99 1.37 -36.96
C GLY A 277 26.91 1.62 -35.92
N SER A 278 27.32 1.69 -34.66
CA SER A 278 26.45 2.09 -33.54
C SER A 278 25.93 3.49 -33.82
N GLU A 279 24.77 3.59 -34.50
CA GLU A 279 23.99 4.82 -34.55
C GLU A 279 23.72 5.22 -33.10
N THR A 280 24.43 6.25 -32.65
CA THR A 280 24.27 6.82 -31.32
C THR A 280 22.92 7.51 -31.28
N HIS A 281 21.85 6.73 -31.04
CA HIS A 281 20.52 7.27 -30.85
C HIS A 281 20.59 8.31 -29.72
N PRO A 282 20.11 9.53 -29.99
CA PRO A 282 20.44 10.64 -29.13
C PRO A 282 19.63 10.51 -27.84
N ILE A 283 20.32 10.41 -26.69
CA ILE A 283 19.74 10.09 -25.38
C ILE A 283 18.73 11.17 -24.99
N ASN A 284 17.43 10.83 -24.95
CA ASN A 284 16.39 11.75 -24.49
C ASN A 284 16.42 11.80 -22.95
N ALA A 285 16.30 13.00 -22.37
CA ALA A 285 16.23 13.19 -20.93
C ALA A 285 14.83 12.83 -20.41
N THR A 286 14.51 11.53 -20.45
CA THR A 286 13.20 10.99 -20.08
C THR A 286 13.27 10.30 -18.71
N PRO A 287 12.26 10.48 -17.85
CA PRO A 287 12.14 9.67 -16.65
C PRO A 287 11.66 8.26 -17.00
N ALA A 288 11.84 7.30 -16.09
CA ALA A 288 11.25 5.97 -16.23
C ALA A 288 9.72 6.00 -16.11
N LEU A 289 9.25 6.80 -15.15
CA LEU A 289 7.84 7.03 -14.88
C LEU A 289 7.54 8.52 -14.75
N PHE A 290 6.35 8.92 -15.18
CA PHE A 290 5.85 10.28 -14.90
C PHE A 290 4.50 10.26 -14.19
N SER A 291 4.23 11.27 -13.37
CA SER A 291 2.89 11.57 -12.87
C SER A 291 2.49 12.96 -13.36
N LEU A 292 1.23 13.16 -13.70
CA LEU A 292 0.74 14.43 -14.22
C LEU A 292 -0.63 14.73 -13.61
N GLU A 293 -0.84 15.97 -13.21
CA GLU A 293 -2.16 16.54 -12.99
C GLU A 293 -2.34 17.71 -13.96
N ALA A 294 -3.38 17.67 -14.79
CA ALA A 294 -3.60 18.69 -15.82
C ALA A 294 -5.07 19.08 -15.90
N ASN A 295 -5.33 20.38 -16.09
CA ASN A 295 -6.64 20.88 -16.50
C ASN A 295 -6.65 20.97 -18.02
N LEU A 296 -7.69 20.41 -18.65
CA LEU A 296 -7.92 20.50 -20.09
C LEU A 296 -9.09 21.46 -20.30
N ASN A 297 -8.78 22.69 -20.73
CA ASN A 297 -9.76 23.76 -20.88
C ASN A 297 -10.39 23.80 -22.26
N ASP A 298 -9.80 23.11 -23.24
CA ASP A 298 -10.31 22.96 -24.60
C ASP A 298 -9.65 21.75 -25.29
N GLN A 299 -10.00 21.52 -26.57
CA GLN A 299 -9.41 20.45 -27.39
C GLN A 299 -7.89 20.64 -27.59
N ARG A 300 -7.41 21.88 -27.64
CA ARG A 300 -5.99 22.18 -27.87
C ARG A 300 -5.14 21.67 -26.70
N ASP A 301 -5.62 21.82 -25.47
CA ASP A 301 -4.96 21.26 -24.29
C ASP A 301 -4.88 19.72 -24.34
N ALA A 302 -5.93 19.06 -24.84
CA ALA A 302 -5.96 17.60 -24.98
C ALA A 302 -4.98 17.11 -26.05
N ASP A 303 -4.94 17.78 -27.21
CA ASP A 303 -4.00 17.49 -28.30
C ASP A 303 -2.56 17.75 -27.84
N ARG A 304 -2.35 18.85 -27.12
CA ARG A 304 -1.06 19.23 -26.53
C ARG A 304 -0.57 18.22 -25.51
N PHE A 305 -1.45 17.71 -24.64
CA PHE A 305 -1.12 16.60 -23.75
C PHE A 305 -0.66 15.35 -24.53
N HIS A 306 -1.38 15.00 -25.60
CA HIS A 306 -1.01 13.87 -26.44
C HIS A 306 0.37 14.06 -27.10
N GLU A 307 0.63 15.25 -27.66
CA GLU A 307 1.91 15.60 -28.29
C GLU A 307 3.07 15.54 -27.29
N LEU A 308 2.95 16.22 -26.14
CA LEU A 308 4.02 16.27 -25.13
C LEU A 308 4.38 14.87 -24.61
N ARG A 309 3.36 14.03 -24.39
CA ARG A 309 3.56 12.66 -23.94
C ARG A 309 4.25 11.80 -25.00
N THR A 310 3.82 11.88 -26.26
CA THR A 310 4.39 11.06 -27.35
C THR A 310 5.79 11.52 -27.73
N ARG A 311 5.98 12.82 -27.92
CA ARG A 311 7.22 13.41 -28.43
C ARG A 311 8.27 13.59 -27.34
N ALA A 312 7.91 14.20 -26.22
CA ALA A 312 8.91 14.70 -25.28
C ALA A 312 9.24 13.75 -24.13
N LEU A 313 8.27 12.93 -23.71
CA LEU A 313 8.51 11.91 -22.68
C LEU A 313 9.07 10.60 -23.25
N GLY A 314 9.26 10.49 -24.56
CA GLY A 314 9.99 9.39 -25.22
C GLY A 314 9.54 8.00 -24.77
N ASN A 315 8.23 7.78 -24.74
CA ASN A 315 7.58 6.55 -24.26
C ASN A 315 7.75 6.24 -22.75
N ALA A 316 8.18 7.21 -21.92
CA ALA A 316 8.09 7.06 -20.47
C ALA A 316 6.67 6.64 -20.08
N ARG A 317 6.55 5.71 -19.13
CA ARG A 317 5.26 5.18 -18.72
C ARG A 317 4.62 6.11 -17.71
N GLY A 318 3.36 6.47 -17.94
CA GLY A 318 2.59 7.23 -16.96
C GLY A 318 2.34 6.35 -15.73
N ASP A 319 2.61 6.87 -14.55
CA ASP A 319 2.31 6.20 -13.29
C ASP A 319 0.92 6.61 -12.82
N ARG A 320 0.75 7.89 -12.44
CA ARG A 320 -0.55 8.47 -12.10
C ARG A 320 -0.81 9.72 -12.92
N VAL A 321 -1.76 9.64 -13.83
CA VAL A 321 -2.16 10.75 -14.70
C VAL A 321 -3.59 11.14 -14.37
N ALA A 322 -3.80 12.37 -13.89
CA ALA A 322 -5.11 12.93 -13.59
C ALA A 322 -5.43 14.07 -14.56
N LEU A 323 -6.49 13.91 -15.35
CA LEU A 323 -6.94 14.87 -16.34
C LEU A 323 -8.29 15.44 -15.90
N HIS A 324 -8.34 16.75 -15.67
CA HIS A 324 -9.54 17.48 -15.27
C HIS A 324 -10.09 18.20 -16.49
N VAL A 325 -11.13 17.65 -17.11
CA VAL A 325 -11.77 18.18 -18.32
C VAL A 325 -12.77 19.26 -17.90
N LYS A 326 -12.52 20.51 -18.31
CA LYS A 326 -13.33 21.68 -17.93
C LYS A 326 -14.39 22.03 -18.96
N THR A 327 -14.13 21.73 -20.23
CA THR A 327 -15.02 21.98 -21.36
C THR A 327 -15.10 20.73 -22.24
N SER A 328 -16.15 20.62 -23.05
CA SER A 328 -16.35 19.44 -23.88
C SER A 328 -15.21 19.26 -24.89
N LEU A 329 -14.71 18.03 -25.02
CA LEU A 329 -13.64 17.63 -25.92
C LEU A 329 -14.19 16.73 -27.02
N SER A 330 -13.82 17.01 -28.26
CA SER A 330 -14.11 16.13 -29.40
C SER A 330 -13.35 14.80 -29.31
N SER A 331 -12.12 14.81 -28.79
CA SER A 331 -11.36 13.59 -28.57
C SER A 331 -10.35 13.68 -27.43
N LEU A 332 -10.12 12.57 -26.74
CA LEU A 332 -9.10 12.44 -25.70
C LEU A 332 -8.28 11.16 -25.92
N SER A 333 -6.97 11.32 -26.10
CA SER A 333 -6.04 10.22 -26.37
C SER A 333 -5.02 10.04 -25.25
N ALA A 334 -4.95 8.85 -24.65
CA ALA A 334 -3.99 8.53 -23.59
C ALA A 334 -3.46 7.11 -23.74
N CYS A 335 -2.13 6.93 -23.64
CA CYS A 335 -1.53 5.59 -23.72
C CYS A 335 -0.30 5.38 -22.84
N ASN A 336 0.00 4.11 -22.56
CA ASN A 336 1.13 3.67 -21.71
C ASN A 336 1.06 4.24 -20.28
N ILE A 337 -0.04 4.02 -19.56
CA ILE A 337 -0.30 4.59 -18.23
C ILE A 337 -0.71 3.49 -17.23
N ASN A 338 -0.19 3.50 -16.01
CA ASN A 338 -0.62 2.60 -14.94
C ASN A 338 -2.02 2.96 -14.44
N GLU A 339 -2.18 4.21 -14.01
CA GLU A 339 -3.41 4.72 -13.42
C GLU A 339 -3.79 6.05 -14.08
N LEU A 340 -4.86 6.03 -14.87
CA LEU A 340 -5.42 7.20 -15.54
C LEU A 340 -6.72 7.59 -14.83
N THR A 341 -6.79 8.80 -14.32
CA THR A 341 -8.01 9.40 -13.77
C THR A 341 -8.50 10.49 -14.71
N ILE A 342 -9.72 10.36 -15.20
CA ILE A 342 -10.40 11.36 -16.04
C ILE A 342 -11.56 11.92 -15.23
N ARG A 343 -11.55 13.24 -14.98
CA ARG A 343 -12.62 13.95 -14.28
C ARG A 343 -13.29 14.89 -15.26
N SER A 344 -14.46 14.52 -15.75
CA SER A 344 -15.25 15.28 -16.72
C SER A 344 -16.66 15.53 -16.17
N LEU A 345 -16.75 15.93 -14.90
CA LEU A 345 -18.03 16.09 -14.18
C LEU A 345 -18.97 17.12 -14.81
N PHE A 346 -18.43 18.08 -15.56
CA PHE A 346 -19.17 19.21 -16.15
C PHE A 346 -18.99 19.32 -17.67
N ALA A 347 -18.35 18.33 -18.29
CA ALA A 347 -17.94 18.40 -19.68
C ALA A 347 -18.02 17.03 -20.35
N GLU A 348 -18.27 17.04 -21.65
CA GLU A 348 -18.42 15.83 -22.45
C GLU A 348 -17.09 15.45 -23.13
N VAL A 349 -16.79 14.16 -23.26
CA VAL A 349 -15.64 13.67 -24.05
C VAL A 349 -16.18 12.77 -25.14
N GLU A 350 -16.36 13.32 -26.34
CA GLU A 350 -17.06 12.66 -27.45
C GLU A 350 -16.36 11.37 -27.89
N GLN A 351 -15.05 11.41 -28.12
CA GLN A 351 -14.26 10.21 -28.49
C GLN A 351 -13.12 9.94 -27.50
N MET A 352 -13.00 8.71 -27.01
CA MET A 352 -11.91 8.28 -26.14
C MET A 352 -11.00 7.26 -26.81
N ARG A 353 -9.70 7.56 -26.91
CA ARG A 353 -8.67 6.66 -27.47
C ARG A 353 -7.69 6.25 -26.39
N LEU A 354 -7.97 5.12 -25.75
CA LEU A 354 -7.17 4.59 -24.65
C LEU A 354 -6.43 3.33 -25.07
N SER A 355 -5.16 3.26 -24.70
CA SER A 355 -4.24 2.29 -25.25
C SER A 355 -3.20 1.88 -24.20
N THR A 356 -3.10 0.60 -23.85
CA THR A 356 -2.11 0.12 -22.87
C THR A 356 -2.22 0.86 -21.54
N VAL A 357 -3.42 0.85 -20.94
CA VAL A 357 -3.70 1.49 -19.65
C VAL A 357 -4.05 0.42 -18.61
N GLN A 358 -3.32 0.34 -17.50
CA GLN A 358 -3.58 -0.71 -16.52
C GLN A 358 -4.89 -0.47 -15.75
N ARG A 359 -5.21 0.77 -15.40
CA ARG A 359 -6.45 1.13 -14.72
C ARG A 359 -6.92 2.51 -15.15
N VAL A 360 -8.20 2.61 -15.49
CA VAL A 360 -8.89 3.87 -15.77
C VAL A 360 -9.91 4.12 -14.68
N HIS A 361 -9.92 5.33 -14.14
CA HIS A 361 -10.95 5.89 -13.28
C HIS A 361 -11.61 7.04 -14.02
N TRP A 362 -12.89 6.91 -14.35
CA TRP A 362 -13.61 7.96 -15.07
C TRP A 362 -14.77 8.46 -14.23
N PHE A 363 -14.74 9.76 -13.93
CA PHE A 363 -15.79 10.49 -13.25
C PHE A 363 -16.53 11.30 -14.32
N ALA A 364 -17.57 10.70 -14.89
CA ALA A 364 -18.30 11.27 -16.01
C ALA A 364 -19.33 12.32 -15.56
N ASN A 365 -19.78 13.15 -16.49
CA ASN A 365 -20.93 14.03 -16.28
C ASN A 365 -22.21 13.17 -16.10
N LYS A 366 -23.14 13.64 -15.27
CA LYS A 366 -24.45 12.99 -15.08
C LYS A 366 -25.36 13.12 -16.31
N GLN A 367 -25.10 14.11 -17.16
CA GLN A 367 -25.78 14.27 -18.44
C GLN A 367 -25.29 13.19 -19.40
N ARG A 368 -26.24 12.39 -19.91
CA ARG A 368 -26.06 11.07 -20.52
C ARG A 368 -25.11 11.11 -21.73
N GLN A 369 -23.85 10.70 -21.53
CA GLN A 369 -22.90 10.50 -22.63
C GLN A 369 -22.56 9.03 -22.82
N ALA A 370 -22.77 8.50 -24.02
CA ALA A 370 -22.28 7.18 -24.39
C ALA A 370 -20.75 7.23 -24.60
N ILE A 371 -20.06 6.16 -24.21
CA ILE A 371 -18.62 6.02 -24.48
C ILE A 371 -18.44 5.67 -25.95
N HIS A 372 -17.94 6.62 -26.76
CA HIS A 372 -17.45 6.32 -28.09
C HIS A 372 -15.92 6.31 -28.12
N GLY A 373 -15.34 5.50 -29.01
CA GLY A 373 -13.91 5.50 -29.30
C GLY A 373 -13.26 4.11 -29.28
N ASN A 374 -11.95 4.09 -29.11
CA ASN A 374 -11.13 2.88 -29.16
C ASN A 374 -10.40 2.69 -27.84
N ILE A 375 -10.80 1.68 -27.07
CA ILE A 375 -10.20 1.31 -25.80
C ILE A 375 -9.59 -0.08 -25.97
N HIS A 376 -8.27 -0.16 -26.05
CA HIS A 376 -7.55 -1.42 -26.24
C HIS A 376 -6.42 -1.60 -25.22
N ASN A 377 -6.18 -2.87 -24.85
CA ASN A 377 -5.20 -3.23 -23.84
C ASN A 377 -5.40 -2.46 -22.52
N VAL A 378 -6.66 -2.22 -22.16
CA VAL A 378 -7.05 -1.66 -20.85
C VAL A 378 -7.43 -2.80 -19.93
N ARG A 379 -6.73 -2.95 -18.80
CA ARG A 379 -6.97 -4.10 -17.90
C ARG A 379 -8.16 -3.88 -16.96
N ARG A 380 -8.41 -2.64 -16.57
CA ARG A 380 -9.49 -2.29 -15.65
C ARG A 380 -10.07 -0.92 -15.96
N PHE A 381 -11.40 -0.83 -15.96
CA PHE A 381 -12.13 0.41 -16.22
C PHE A 381 -13.18 0.62 -15.12
N ASP A 382 -13.01 1.67 -14.33
CA ASP A 382 -13.88 2.05 -13.23
C ASP A 382 -14.63 3.34 -13.63
N THR A 383 -15.96 3.29 -13.74
CA THR A 383 -16.80 4.46 -14.00
C THR A 383 -17.56 4.88 -12.75
N HIS A 384 -17.53 6.17 -12.47
CA HIS A 384 -18.34 6.81 -11.44
C HIS A 384 -19.37 7.70 -12.12
N HIS A 385 -20.64 7.52 -11.74
CA HIS A 385 -21.84 8.12 -12.32
C HIS A 385 -22.34 7.50 -13.63
N SER A 386 -23.63 7.72 -13.87
CA SER A 386 -24.46 7.11 -14.93
C SER A 386 -23.94 7.37 -16.34
N VAL A 387 -23.12 6.45 -16.83
CA VAL A 387 -22.71 6.40 -18.24
C VAL A 387 -23.58 5.37 -18.98
N PRO A 388 -24.42 5.78 -19.95
CA PRO A 388 -25.07 4.83 -20.84
C PRO A 388 -24.02 4.04 -21.64
N LEU A 389 -24.16 2.72 -21.65
CA LEU A 389 -23.35 1.83 -22.46
C LEU A 389 -24.08 1.60 -23.78
N ASP A 390 -23.46 1.99 -24.89
CA ASP A 390 -23.97 1.74 -26.24
C ASP A 390 -23.60 0.32 -26.72
N ALA A 391 -24.33 -0.23 -27.69
CA ALA A 391 -24.08 -1.56 -28.26
C ALA A 391 -22.62 -1.73 -28.73
N ASP A 392 -22.04 -0.68 -29.30
CA ASP A 392 -20.65 -0.62 -29.76
C ASP A 392 -19.69 -0.05 -28.72
N SER A 393 -20.03 -0.18 -27.42
CA SER A 393 -19.25 0.40 -26.35
C SER A 393 -17.78 -0.03 -26.41
N ALA A 394 -16.89 0.96 -26.46
CA ALA A 394 -15.45 0.76 -26.54
C ALA A 394 -14.90 -0.10 -25.38
N ILE A 395 -15.60 -0.17 -24.24
CA ILE A 395 -15.17 -0.94 -23.06
C ILE A 395 -15.53 -2.43 -23.11
N ALA A 396 -16.23 -2.91 -24.16
CA ALA A 396 -16.63 -4.32 -24.30
C ALA A 396 -15.45 -5.31 -24.24
N SER A 397 -14.24 -4.86 -24.59
CA SER A 397 -13.02 -5.68 -24.56
C SER A 397 -12.30 -5.69 -23.19
N VAL A 398 -12.73 -4.85 -22.24
CA VAL A 398 -12.06 -4.68 -20.95
C VAL A 398 -12.42 -5.86 -20.03
N PRO A 399 -11.44 -6.62 -19.51
CA PRO A 399 -11.72 -7.81 -18.73
C PRO A 399 -12.25 -7.52 -17.31
N CYS A 400 -11.99 -6.34 -16.74
CA CYS A 400 -12.44 -5.95 -15.41
C CYS A 400 -13.14 -4.59 -15.45
N ILE A 401 -14.43 -4.56 -15.13
CA ILE A 401 -15.24 -3.33 -15.14
C ILE A 401 -15.85 -3.11 -13.77
N GLN A 402 -15.78 -1.86 -13.29
CA GLN A 402 -16.53 -1.40 -12.14
C GLN A 402 -17.47 -0.26 -12.56
N LEU A 403 -18.76 -0.40 -12.26
CA LEU A 403 -19.77 0.62 -12.48
C LEU A 403 -20.31 1.07 -11.12
N ASP A 404 -20.35 2.39 -10.89
CA ASP A 404 -20.73 3.00 -9.61
C ASP A 404 -21.74 4.13 -9.83
N ASP A 405 -22.84 4.13 -9.06
CA ASP A 405 -23.87 5.19 -9.03
C ASP A 405 -24.57 5.41 -10.40
N ASN A 406 -25.03 4.30 -11.01
CA ASN A 406 -25.69 4.30 -12.32
C ASN A 406 -27.22 4.08 -12.19
N ALA A 407 -28.02 5.11 -12.52
CA ALA A 407 -29.48 5.07 -12.40
C ALA A 407 -30.15 3.98 -13.25
N ALA A 408 -29.58 3.68 -14.42
CA ALA A 408 -29.98 2.59 -15.30
C ALA A 408 -28.83 2.25 -16.25
N ALA A 409 -28.42 1.00 -16.37
CA ALA A 409 -27.36 0.56 -17.27
C ALA A 409 -27.77 -0.70 -18.06
N ASP A 410 -27.55 -0.66 -19.37
CA ASP A 410 -27.59 -1.84 -20.24
C ASP A 410 -26.22 -2.51 -20.23
N LEU A 411 -26.14 -3.74 -19.73
CA LEU A 411 -24.88 -4.47 -19.65
C LEU A 411 -24.58 -5.32 -20.88
N THR A 412 -25.48 -5.41 -21.87
CA THR A 412 -25.34 -6.23 -23.08
C THR A 412 -23.99 -6.06 -23.79
N PRO A 413 -23.42 -4.85 -23.91
CA PRO A 413 -22.10 -4.66 -24.54
C PRO A 413 -20.96 -5.39 -23.80
N LEU A 414 -21.10 -5.64 -22.51
CA LEU A 414 -20.05 -6.16 -21.64
C LEU A 414 -19.93 -7.69 -21.63
N HIS A 415 -20.44 -8.38 -22.65
CA HIS A 415 -20.50 -9.85 -22.74
C HIS A 415 -19.15 -10.59 -22.57
N ARG A 416 -18.00 -9.92 -22.71
CA ARG A 416 -16.65 -10.51 -22.52
C ARG A 416 -16.02 -10.20 -21.16
N VAL A 417 -16.74 -9.53 -20.27
CA VAL A 417 -16.18 -9.14 -18.96
C VAL A 417 -15.92 -10.37 -18.09
N THR A 418 -14.69 -10.50 -17.58
CA THR A 418 -14.33 -11.59 -16.66
C THR A 418 -14.64 -11.23 -15.22
N LYS A 419 -14.44 -9.96 -14.86
CA LYS A 419 -14.70 -9.42 -13.53
C LYS A 419 -15.63 -8.22 -13.58
N LEU A 420 -16.77 -8.32 -12.92
CA LEU A 420 -17.80 -7.30 -12.91
C LEU A 420 -18.07 -6.82 -11.49
N ILE A 421 -17.93 -5.52 -11.25
CA ILE A 421 -18.26 -4.88 -9.97
C ILE A 421 -19.36 -3.87 -10.21
N LEU A 422 -20.53 -4.05 -9.60
CA LEU A 422 -21.67 -3.15 -9.70
C LEU A 422 -21.96 -2.56 -8.33
N ASN A 423 -21.97 -1.23 -8.21
CA ASN A 423 -22.30 -0.52 -6.97
C ASN A 423 -23.41 0.49 -7.22
N LYS A 424 -24.57 0.32 -6.56
CA LYS A 424 -25.74 1.21 -6.74
C LYS A 424 -26.15 1.34 -8.23
N VAL A 425 -26.13 0.23 -8.96
CA VAL A 425 -26.47 0.19 -10.40
C VAL A 425 -27.82 -0.51 -10.60
N CYS A 426 -28.74 0.13 -11.32
CA CYS A 426 -29.95 -0.54 -11.79
C CYS A 426 -29.70 -1.14 -13.18
N VAL A 427 -29.76 -2.46 -13.32
CA VAL A 427 -29.54 -3.14 -14.62
C VAL A 427 -30.86 -3.24 -15.37
N THR A 428 -30.97 -2.55 -16.51
CA THR A 428 -32.19 -2.59 -17.35
C THR A 428 -32.17 -3.77 -18.31
N ASN A 429 -31.00 -4.07 -18.89
CA ASN A 429 -30.79 -5.10 -19.90
C ASN A 429 -29.42 -5.78 -19.67
N GLY A 430 -29.20 -6.94 -20.30
CA GLY A 430 -27.89 -7.63 -20.23
C GLY A 430 -27.65 -8.39 -18.92
N LEU A 431 -28.70 -8.85 -18.23
CA LEU A 431 -28.56 -9.70 -17.03
C LEU A 431 -27.79 -11.01 -17.30
N SER A 432 -27.75 -11.47 -18.54
CA SER A 432 -26.90 -12.60 -18.96
C SER A 432 -25.40 -12.34 -18.73
N VAL A 433 -24.95 -11.09 -18.78
CA VAL A 433 -23.57 -10.70 -18.48
C VAL A 433 -23.26 -10.86 -17.00
N VAL A 434 -24.19 -10.43 -16.14
CA VAL A 434 -24.13 -10.65 -14.69
C VAL A 434 -24.04 -12.15 -14.38
N ALA A 435 -24.83 -12.97 -15.08
CA ALA A 435 -24.85 -14.42 -14.89
C ALA A 435 -23.61 -15.15 -15.43
N SER A 436 -22.87 -14.57 -16.38
CA SER A 436 -21.74 -15.22 -17.06
C SER A 436 -20.35 -14.76 -16.59
N ALA A 437 -20.25 -13.62 -15.90
CA ALA A 437 -18.99 -13.13 -15.35
C ALA A 437 -18.34 -14.16 -14.40
N GLN A 438 -17.00 -14.26 -14.40
CA GLN A 438 -16.25 -15.24 -13.57
C GLN A 438 -15.99 -14.76 -12.14
N ASP A 439 -15.87 -13.45 -11.91
CA ASP A 439 -15.69 -12.79 -10.60
C ASP A 439 -16.69 -11.65 -10.50
N ILE A 440 -17.67 -11.76 -9.59
CA ILE A 440 -18.75 -10.80 -9.48
C ILE A 440 -18.82 -10.18 -8.09
N GLU A 441 -18.90 -8.84 -8.03
CA GLU A 441 -19.19 -8.09 -6.82
C GLU A 441 -20.40 -7.18 -7.04
N LEU A 442 -21.52 -7.46 -6.37
CA LEU A 442 -22.75 -6.67 -6.45
C LEU A 442 -22.96 -5.95 -5.12
N ARG A 443 -23.17 -4.63 -5.16
CA ARG A 443 -23.32 -3.79 -3.97
C ARG A 443 -24.51 -2.84 -4.12
N ASP A 444 -25.34 -2.75 -3.08
CA ASP A 444 -26.40 -1.74 -2.95
C ASP A 444 -27.34 -1.66 -4.17
N MET A 445 -27.64 -2.80 -4.81
CA MET A 445 -28.46 -2.87 -6.02
C MET A 445 -29.55 -3.93 -5.94
N PRO A 446 -30.64 -3.81 -6.70
CA PRO A 446 -31.63 -4.87 -6.81
C PRO A 446 -31.12 -5.96 -7.77
N LEU A 447 -31.10 -7.21 -7.31
CA LEU A 447 -30.93 -8.36 -8.18
C LEU A 447 -32.33 -8.82 -8.63
N SER A 448 -32.60 -8.71 -9.94
CA SER A 448 -33.89 -9.06 -10.53
C SER A 448 -34.30 -10.48 -10.14
N SER A 449 -35.59 -10.69 -9.87
CA SER A 449 -36.14 -12.02 -9.57
C SER A 449 -35.91 -13.02 -10.70
N SER A 450 -35.64 -12.56 -11.93
CA SER A 450 -35.30 -13.42 -13.08
C SER A 450 -33.91 -14.04 -13.01
N VAL A 451 -32.96 -13.45 -12.27
CA VAL A 451 -31.60 -13.98 -12.15
C VAL A 451 -31.54 -14.97 -11.01
N HIS A 452 -31.80 -16.22 -11.32
CA HIS A 452 -31.70 -17.31 -10.36
C HIS A 452 -30.33 -17.98 -10.33
N THR A 453 -29.48 -17.77 -11.34
CA THR A 453 -28.19 -18.47 -11.46
C THR A 453 -27.06 -17.48 -11.75
N LEU A 454 -25.95 -17.59 -11.02
CA LEU A 454 -24.69 -16.90 -11.31
C LEU A 454 -23.58 -17.95 -11.51
N ASN A 455 -22.96 -17.97 -12.69
CA ASN A 455 -21.91 -18.93 -13.04
C ASN A 455 -20.51 -18.46 -12.62
N ALA A 456 -20.42 -17.46 -11.73
CA ALA A 456 -19.14 -16.93 -11.29
C ALA A 456 -18.42 -17.91 -10.34
N THR A 457 -17.10 -18.00 -10.50
CA THR A 457 -16.22 -18.74 -9.57
C THR A 457 -16.03 -18.02 -8.24
N ARG A 458 -16.20 -16.69 -8.25
CA ARG A 458 -16.15 -15.81 -7.07
C ARG A 458 -17.38 -14.92 -7.08
N VAL A 459 -18.17 -15.00 -6.01
CA VAL A 459 -19.42 -14.26 -5.86
C VAL A 459 -19.36 -13.45 -4.58
N LYS A 460 -19.58 -12.15 -4.68
CA LYS A 460 -19.65 -11.26 -3.52
C LYS A 460 -20.87 -10.35 -3.62
N LEU A 461 -21.82 -10.53 -2.70
CA LEU A 461 -23.09 -9.80 -2.66
C LEU A 461 -23.13 -8.96 -1.38
N LEU A 462 -23.27 -7.64 -1.51
CA LEU A 462 -23.31 -6.71 -0.39
C LEU A 462 -24.58 -5.88 -0.43
N ARG A 463 -25.38 -5.91 0.63
CA ARG A 463 -26.53 -5.02 0.87
C ARG A 463 -27.46 -4.93 -0.35
N LEU A 464 -27.89 -6.07 -0.89
CA LEU A 464 -28.81 -6.06 -2.03
C LEU A 464 -30.17 -5.52 -1.58
N SER A 465 -30.71 -4.54 -2.31
CA SER A 465 -32.01 -3.94 -1.97
C SER A 465 -33.19 -4.88 -2.25
N LYS A 466 -33.02 -5.75 -3.25
CA LYS A 466 -33.91 -6.88 -3.56
C LYS A 466 -33.04 -8.05 -3.98
N ALA A 467 -33.38 -9.24 -3.53
CA ALA A 467 -32.69 -10.47 -3.88
C ALA A 467 -33.70 -11.57 -4.22
N PRO A 468 -33.36 -12.50 -5.14
CA PRO A 468 -34.18 -13.67 -5.38
C PRO A 468 -34.23 -14.54 -4.12
N ASN A 469 -35.37 -15.22 -3.90
CA ASN A 469 -35.52 -16.13 -2.78
C ASN A 469 -34.51 -17.29 -2.83
N THR A 470 -34.23 -17.79 -4.04
CA THR A 470 -33.27 -18.87 -4.29
C THR A 470 -32.23 -18.41 -5.31
N LEU A 471 -30.95 -18.64 -5.01
CA LEU A 471 -29.82 -18.32 -5.88
C LEU A 471 -28.93 -19.55 -6.09
N HIS A 472 -28.69 -19.90 -7.35
CA HIS A 472 -27.88 -21.03 -7.78
C HIS A 472 -26.48 -20.57 -8.20
N LEU A 473 -25.45 -21.16 -7.59
CA LEU A 473 -24.04 -20.79 -7.77
C LEU A 473 -23.21 -22.00 -8.23
N PRO A 474 -23.50 -22.64 -9.38
CA PRO A 474 -22.99 -23.97 -9.73
C PRO A 474 -21.48 -24.06 -9.96
N GLN A 475 -20.78 -22.93 -10.10
CA GLN A 475 -19.32 -22.89 -10.30
C GLN A 475 -18.57 -22.15 -9.18
N ALA A 476 -19.28 -21.66 -8.17
CA ALA A 476 -18.68 -20.80 -7.16
C ALA A 476 -17.78 -21.59 -6.21
N SER A 477 -16.51 -21.18 -6.13
CA SER A 477 -15.55 -21.68 -5.14
C SER A 477 -15.40 -20.73 -3.95
N ARG A 478 -15.76 -19.45 -4.14
CA ARG A 478 -15.71 -18.41 -3.10
C ARG A 478 -17.01 -17.63 -3.12
N ILE A 479 -17.71 -17.64 -2.00
CA ILE A 479 -19.02 -17.00 -1.83
C ILE A 479 -18.94 -16.05 -0.64
N GLU A 480 -19.29 -14.79 -0.84
CA GLU A 480 -19.38 -13.77 0.21
C GLU A 480 -20.76 -13.11 0.16
N LEU A 481 -21.52 -13.24 1.24
CA LEU A 481 -22.88 -12.70 1.38
C LEU A 481 -22.87 -11.77 2.58
N ILE A 482 -23.11 -10.48 2.36
CA ILE A 482 -23.04 -9.45 3.39
C ILE A 482 -24.34 -8.66 3.32
N HIS A 483 -25.30 -8.95 4.18
CA HIS A 483 -26.65 -8.36 4.15
C HIS A 483 -27.30 -8.53 2.76
N ALA A 484 -27.13 -9.71 2.15
CA ALA A 484 -27.54 -9.95 0.77
C ALA A 484 -29.05 -10.20 0.60
N GLY A 485 -29.79 -10.49 1.67
CA GLY A 485 -31.23 -10.74 1.63
C GLY A 485 -31.66 -12.02 0.88
N VAL A 486 -30.71 -12.85 0.42
CA VAL A 486 -30.97 -14.13 -0.23
C VAL A 486 -31.39 -15.15 0.83
N ARG A 487 -32.48 -15.89 0.62
CA ARG A 487 -33.00 -16.87 1.61
C ARG A 487 -32.41 -18.26 1.43
N ARG A 488 -32.20 -18.70 0.19
CA ARG A 488 -31.71 -20.04 -0.14
C ARG A 488 -30.62 -19.98 -1.20
N ILE A 489 -29.57 -20.77 -1.01
CA ILE A 489 -28.45 -20.85 -1.94
C ILE A 489 -28.15 -22.31 -2.25
N THR A 490 -27.80 -22.58 -3.50
CA THR A 490 -27.19 -23.85 -3.90
C THR A 490 -25.80 -23.59 -4.46
N CYS A 491 -24.85 -24.44 -4.14
CA CYS A 491 -23.45 -24.28 -4.52
C CYS A 491 -22.82 -25.64 -4.84
N PRO A 492 -21.56 -25.68 -5.34
CA PRO A 492 -20.86 -26.92 -5.58
C PRO A 492 -20.57 -27.66 -4.26
N PRO A 493 -20.31 -28.97 -4.30
CA PRO A 493 -20.05 -29.76 -3.11
C PRO A 493 -18.75 -29.35 -2.39
N ILE A 494 -17.81 -28.71 -3.07
CA ILE A 494 -16.52 -28.29 -2.50
C ILE A 494 -16.36 -26.79 -2.66
N LEU A 495 -16.19 -26.09 -1.54
CA LEU A 495 -15.93 -24.65 -1.49
C LEU A 495 -14.52 -24.37 -0.97
N ARG A 496 -13.89 -23.30 -1.46
CA ARG A 496 -12.69 -22.76 -0.81
C ARG A 496 -13.05 -21.81 0.31
N ARG A 497 -14.09 -21.00 0.13
CA ARG A 497 -14.48 -20.01 1.14
C ARG A 497 -15.96 -19.68 1.07
N LEU A 498 -16.61 -19.69 2.22
CA LEU A 498 -17.96 -19.14 2.43
C LEU A 498 -17.88 -18.05 3.50
N VAL A 499 -18.43 -16.87 3.20
CA VAL A 499 -18.60 -15.79 4.18
C VAL A 499 -20.07 -15.41 4.17
N VAL A 500 -20.71 -15.44 5.34
CA VAL A 500 -22.09 -14.99 5.53
C VAL A 500 -22.09 -13.97 6.66
N ARG A 501 -22.58 -12.76 6.40
CA ARG A 501 -22.82 -11.74 7.40
C ARG A 501 -24.27 -11.29 7.30
N ASP A 502 -25.02 -11.49 8.37
CA ASP A 502 -26.43 -11.14 8.42
C ASP A 502 -26.78 -10.51 9.78
N ASP A 503 -27.40 -9.35 9.71
CA ASP A 503 -27.88 -8.56 10.84
C ASP A 503 -29.41 -8.46 10.87
N THR A 504 -30.11 -9.15 9.97
CA THR A 504 -31.57 -9.09 9.89
C THR A 504 -32.28 -9.97 10.93
N GLY A 505 -31.53 -10.84 11.62
CA GLY A 505 -32.08 -11.84 12.55
C GLY A 505 -32.75 -13.03 11.85
N SER A 506 -32.71 -13.09 10.52
CA SER A 506 -33.20 -14.23 9.75
C SER A 506 -32.25 -15.43 9.82
N SER A 507 -32.76 -16.63 9.54
CA SER A 507 -31.89 -17.81 9.44
C SER A 507 -30.87 -17.62 8.32
N PRO A 508 -29.56 -17.75 8.59
CA PRO A 508 -28.55 -17.46 7.59
C PRO A 508 -28.69 -18.43 6.40
N PRO A 509 -28.51 -17.95 5.16
CA PRO A 509 -28.60 -18.78 3.97
C PRO A 509 -27.33 -19.62 3.80
N VAL A 510 -27.10 -20.57 4.71
CA VAL A 510 -25.97 -21.50 4.62
C VAL A 510 -26.34 -22.61 3.64
N PRO A 511 -25.67 -22.71 2.47
CA PRO A 511 -26.01 -23.71 1.48
C PRO A 511 -25.57 -25.12 1.93
N GLU A 512 -26.14 -26.13 1.29
CA GLU A 512 -25.64 -27.50 1.41
C GLU A 512 -24.37 -27.66 0.57
N PHE A 513 -23.28 -28.09 1.21
CA PHE A 513 -22.01 -28.49 0.59
C PHE A 513 -21.43 -29.70 1.34
N HIS A 514 -20.46 -30.40 0.75
CA HIS A 514 -19.75 -31.53 1.37
C HIS A 514 -18.52 -31.08 2.15
N HIS A 515 -17.71 -30.18 1.57
CA HIS A 515 -16.51 -29.66 2.22
C HIS A 515 -16.27 -28.17 1.93
N ALA A 516 -15.74 -27.43 2.91
CA ALA A 516 -15.17 -26.11 2.68
C ALA A 516 -13.86 -25.86 3.45
N ASP A 517 -12.88 -25.21 2.82
CA ASP A 517 -11.62 -24.89 3.52
C ASP A 517 -11.86 -23.91 4.68
N THR A 518 -12.72 -22.89 4.45
CA THR A 518 -13.05 -21.90 5.47
C THR A 518 -14.49 -21.43 5.35
N VAL A 519 -15.20 -21.41 6.47
CA VAL A 519 -16.54 -20.82 6.60
C VAL A 519 -16.51 -19.75 7.68
N LEU A 520 -16.88 -18.52 7.33
CA LEU A 520 -17.01 -17.39 8.25
C LEU A 520 -18.48 -16.98 8.34
N LEU A 521 -19.06 -17.09 9.53
CA LEU A 521 -20.44 -16.66 9.80
C LEU A 521 -20.41 -15.52 10.83
N ASP A 522 -20.90 -14.34 10.45
CA ASP A 522 -21.12 -13.20 11.35
C ASP A 522 -22.63 -13.05 11.57
N LEU A 523 -23.12 -13.58 12.68
CA LEU A 523 -24.53 -13.79 13.01
C LEU A 523 -24.85 -13.09 14.33
N ARG A 524 -25.02 -11.77 14.28
CA ARG A 524 -25.19 -10.97 15.51
C ARG A 524 -26.49 -11.25 16.25
N TYR A 525 -27.56 -11.55 15.50
CA TYR A 525 -28.90 -11.71 16.07
C TYR A 525 -29.49 -13.11 15.88
N THR A 526 -28.90 -13.92 15.00
CA THR A 526 -29.37 -15.29 14.74
C THR A 526 -28.52 -16.28 15.51
N ARG A 527 -29.14 -17.28 16.13
CA ARG A 527 -28.45 -18.35 16.86
C ARG A 527 -28.49 -19.64 16.05
N LEU A 528 -27.36 -20.31 15.94
CA LEU A 528 -27.28 -21.65 15.36
C LEU A 528 -27.54 -22.69 16.45
N SER A 529 -28.31 -23.72 16.12
CA SER A 529 -28.51 -24.86 17.00
C SER A 529 -27.22 -25.68 17.14
N ARG A 530 -27.12 -26.45 18.22
CA ARG A 530 -26.01 -27.40 18.46
C ARG A 530 -25.82 -28.38 17.30
N GLU A 531 -26.91 -28.86 16.71
CA GLU A 531 -26.85 -29.82 15.60
C GLU A 531 -26.32 -29.16 14.32
N GLU A 532 -26.73 -27.93 14.01
CA GLU A 532 -26.21 -27.16 12.87
C GLU A 532 -24.72 -26.86 13.02
N LEU A 533 -24.28 -26.44 14.22
CA LEU A 533 -22.87 -26.19 14.53
C LEU A 533 -22.02 -27.46 14.35
N ALA A 534 -22.47 -28.59 14.91
CA ALA A 534 -21.77 -29.88 14.77
C ALA A 534 -21.77 -30.39 13.32
N ASN A 535 -22.85 -30.16 12.58
CA ASN A 535 -22.94 -30.51 11.16
C ASN A 535 -21.99 -29.65 10.31
N LEU A 536 -21.97 -28.34 10.51
CA LEU A 536 -21.06 -27.43 9.82
C LEU A 536 -19.60 -27.74 10.14
N ALA A 537 -19.26 -27.91 11.41
CA ALA A 537 -17.88 -28.17 11.82
C ALA A 537 -17.30 -29.47 11.22
N ARG A 538 -18.13 -30.49 10.95
CA ARG A 538 -17.69 -31.73 10.27
C ARG A 538 -17.37 -31.55 8.80
N ARG A 539 -17.90 -30.50 8.17
CA ARG A 539 -17.77 -30.22 6.73
C ARG A 539 -16.74 -29.14 6.43
N VAL A 540 -16.03 -28.61 7.42
CA VAL A 540 -15.14 -27.47 7.22
C VAL A 540 -13.78 -27.70 7.84
N SER A 541 -12.72 -27.23 7.19
CA SER A 541 -11.37 -27.26 7.77
C SER A 541 -11.21 -26.18 8.84
N ARG A 542 -11.84 -25.01 8.64
CA ARG A 542 -11.86 -23.90 9.60
C ARG A 542 -13.24 -23.24 9.66
N LEU A 543 -13.79 -23.13 10.87
CA LEU A 543 -15.05 -22.46 11.15
C LEU A 543 -14.79 -21.18 11.95
N GLU A 544 -15.11 -20.02 11.39
CA GLU A 544 -15.02 -18.72 12.06
C GLU A 544 -16.43 -18.21 12.37
N LEU A 545 -16.75 -17.98 13.64
CA LEU A 545 -18.05 -17.50 14.09
C LEU A 545 -17.89 -16.16 14.80
N SER A 546 -18.57 -15.13 14.32
CA SER A 546 -18.77 -13.87 15.03
C SER A 546 -20.22 -13.82 15.49
N GLY A 547 -20.47 -13.99 16.79
CA GLY A 547 -21.81 -14.26 17.31
C GLY A 547 -22.32 -15.67 16.96
N GLY A 548 -23.63 -15.85 16.83
CA GLY A 548 -24.24 -17.12 16.41
C GLY A 548 -24.28 -18.25 17.44
N VAL A 549 -23.47 -18.18 18.50
CA VAL A 549 -23.38 -19.19 19.56
C VAL A 549 -24.10 -18.67 20.81
N ALA A 550 -25.15 -19.38 21.24
CA ALA A 550 -25.92 -18.98 22.42
C ALA A 550 -25.21 -19.33 23.72
N SER A 551 -24.61 -20.52 23.78
CA SER A 551 -23.84 -21.04 24.91
C SER A 551 -22.60 -21.79 24.43
N MET A 552 -21.52 -21.78 25.21
CA MET A 552 -20.33 -22.61 24.94
C MET A 552 -20.66 -24.11 24.94
N ARG A 553 -21.75 -24.52 25.61
CA ARG A 553 -22.25 -25.91 25.64
C ARG A 553 -22.76 -26.38 24.28
N ASP A 554 -23.17 -25.46 23.41
CA ASP A 554 -23.65 -25.78 22.05
C ASP A 554 -22.52 -26.30 21.16
N LEU A 555 -21.25 -26.06 21.54
CA LEU A 555 -20.08 -26.53 20.82
C LEU A 555 -19.64 -27.95 21.23
N ALA A 556 -20.28 -28.56 22.23
CA ALA A 556 -19.89 -29.88 22.75
C ALA A 556 -20.01 -31.04 21.73
N GLY A 557 -20.74 -30.84 20.62
CA GLY A 557 -20.84 -31.82 19.53
C GLY A 557 -19.73 -31.74 18.48
N ILE A 558 -18.85 -30.74 18.56
CA ILE A 558 -17.80 -30.51 17.57
C ILE A 558 -16.54 -31.33 17.93
N PRO A 559 -15.98 -32.11 16.99
CA PRO A 559 -14.75 -32.86 17.23
C PRO A 559 -13.58 -31.96 17.65
N SER A 560 -12.75 -32.42 18.60
CA SER A 560 -11.62 -31.65 19.15
C SER A 560 -10.53 -31.28 18.15
N HIS A 561 -10.47 -31.99 17.01
CA HIS A 561 -9.54 -31.72 15.92
C HIS A 561 -10.03 -30.64 14.96
N ALA A 562 -11.32 -30.26 14.99
CA ALA A 562 -11.82 -29.15 14.18
C ALA A 562 -11.16 -27.84 14.62
N HIS A 563 -10.93 -26.92 13.67
CA HIS A 563 -10.43 -25.59 13.96
C HIS A 563 -11.61 -24.60 14.02
N VAL A 564 -12.03 -24.24 15.24
CA VAL A 564 -13.05 -23.21 15.47
C VAL A 564 -12.39 -21.91 15.94
N SER A 565 -12.73 -20.80 15.30
CA SER A 565 -12.39 -19.44 15.73
C SER A 565 -13.68 -18.73 16.13
N LEU A 566 -13.73 -18.17 17.33
CA LEU A 566 -14.91 -17.47 17.85
C LEU A 566 -14.58 -15.99 18.11
N GLU A 567 -15.50 -15.10 17.77
CA GLU A 567 -15.43 -13.67 18.03
C GLU A 567 -16.78 -13.17 18.59
N ASN A 568 -16.74 -12.25 19.57
CA ASN A 568 -17.93 -11.62 20.15
C ASN A 568 -18.97 -12.62 20.70
N VAL A 569 -18.51 -13.68 21.38
CA VAL A 569 -19.36 -14.71 21.99
C VAL A 569 -19.37 -14.59 23.52
N CYS A 570 -20.47 -15.02 24.15
CA CYS A 570 -20.56 -15.13 25.61
C CYS A 570 -19.90 -16.44 26.08
N VAL A 571 -19.08 -16.36 27.13
CA VAL A 571 -18.43 -17.53 27.75
C VAL A 571 -19.14 -17.88 29.05
N ASP A 572 -20.12 -18.75 28.98
CA ASP A 572 -20.97 -19.19 30.10
C ASP A 572 -20.63 -20.61 30.62
N ALA A 573 -19.74 -21.32 29.92
CA ALA A 573 -19.25 -22.64 30.26
C ALA A 573 -17.82 -22.83 29.75
N PRO A 574 -17.09 -23.89 30.19
CA PRO A 574 -15.75 -24.16 29.70
C PRO A 574 -15.70 -24.32 28.19
N VAL A 575 -14.76 -23.61 27.56
CA VAL A 575 -14.56 -23.57 26.12
C VAL A 575 -14.00 -24.91 25.63
N PRO A 576 -14.67 -25.59 24.68
CA PRO A 576 -14.20 -26.89 24.17
C PRO A 576 -12.87 -26.82 23.41
N LEU A 577 -12.13 -27.94 23.39
CA LEU A 577 -10.81 -28.05 22.75
C LEU A 577 -10.80 -27.80 21.23
N CYS A 578 -11.95 -27.86 20.57
CA CYS A 578 -12.07 -27.52 19.15
C CYS A 578 -11.85 -26.03 18.88
N VAL A 579 -12.02 -25.16 19.89
CA VAL A 579 -11.79 -23.72 19.76
C VAL A 579 -10.30 -23.43 19.86
N LYS A 580 -9.71 -23.03 18.73
CA LYS A 580 -8.27 -22.69 18.64
C LYS A 580 -8.02 -21.20 18.82
N HIS A 581 -9.00 -20.39 18.43
CA HIS A 581 -8.94 -18.94 18.53
C HIS A 581 -10.21 -18.42 19.19
N LEU A 582 -10.07 -17.61 20.24
CA LEU A 582 -11.21 -17.01 20.95
C LEU A 582 -10.96 -15.52 21.14
N ARG A 583 -11.91 -14.71 20.70
CA ARG A 583 -11.98 -13.28 20.97
C ARG A 583 -13.29 -12.93 21.67
N ILE A 584 -13.18 -12.41 22.87
CA ILE A 584 -14.33 -12.12 23.74
C ILE A 584 -14.28 -10.68 24.22
N SER A 585 -15.47 -10.10 24.33
CA SER A 585 -15.68 -8.82 25.01
C SER A 585 -16.27 -9.10 26.38
N ILE A 586 -15.65 -8.57 27.44
CA ILE A 586 -16.09 -8.79 28.82
C ILE A 586 -16.59 -7.49 29.44
N ALA A 587 -17.77 -7.54 30.07
CA ALA A 587 -18.40 -6.36 30.68
C ALA A 587 -18.08 -6.21 32.18
N GLU A 588 -18.07 -7.32 32.91
CA GLU A 588 -17.92 -7.31 34.38
C GLU A 588 -16.77 -8.20 34.86
N ARG A 589 -16.89 -9.51 34.64
CA ARG A 589 -15.98 -10.50 35.24
C ARG A 589 -15.76 -11.69 34.30
N LEU A 590 -14.54 -12.23 34.29
CA LEU A 590 -14.18 -13.45 33.56
C LEU A 590 -13.41 -14.39 34.48
N ASP A 591 -13.89 -15.63 34.61
CA ASP A 591 -13.09 -16.71 35.21
C ASP A 591 -12.23 -17.37 34.12
N SER A 592 -10.91 -17.28 34.28
CA SER A 592 -9.94 -17.85 33.32
C SER A 592 -10.06 -19.37 33.18
N GLN A 593 -10.67 -20.07 34.15
CA GLN A 593 -10.97 -21.51 34.03
C GLN A 593 -11.80 -21.82 32.79
N LEU A 594 -12.73 -20.93 32.43
CA LEU A 594 -13.63 -21.14 31.30
C LEU A 594 -12.88 -21.09 29.97
N VAL A 595 -11.79 -20.34 29.88
CA VAL A 595 -11.01 -20.13 28.64
C VAL A 595 -9.63 -20.82 28.70
N ALA A 596 -9.40 -21.69 29.68
CA ALA A 596 -8.10 -22.33 29.97
C ALA A 596 -7.51 -23.11 28.78
N ALA A 597 -8.37 -23.66 27.91
CA ALA A 597 -7.98 -24.59 26.86
C ALA A 597 -7.58 -23.92 25.51
N VAL A 598 -7.77 -22.61 25.34
CA VAL A 598 -7.70 -21.96 24.02
C VAL A 598 -6.29 -21.46 23.66
N PRO A 599 -5.56 -21.99 22.67
CA PRO A 599 -4.17 -21.59 22.43
C PRO A 599 -3.98 -20.11 22.03
N GLU A 600 -4.94 -19.52 21.31
CA GLU A 600 -4.96 -18.10 20.93
C GLU A 600 -6.16 -17.37 21.56
N LEU A 601 -5.90 -16.48 22.51
CA LEU A 601 -6.94 -15.82 23.30
C LEU A 601 -6.81 -14.29 23.25
N PHE A 602 -7.93 -13.63 22.97
CA PHE A 602 -8.08 -12.19 22.87
C PHE A 602 -9.23 -11.75 23.79
N ILE A 603 -8.91 -11.00 24.83
CA ILE A 603 -9.86 -10.49 25.82
C ILE A 603 -9.91 -8.98 25.66
N ASP A 604 -11.07 -8.45 25.28
CA ASP A 604 -11.31 -7.03 25.17
C ASP A 604 -12.26 -6.60 26.31
N GLY A 605 -11.76 -5.85 27.29
CA GLY A 605 -12.59 -5.27 28.34
C GLY A 605 -13.27 -3.98 27.91
N HIS A 606 -14.40 -3.66 28.53
CA HIS A 606 -15.03 -2.34 28.44
C HIS A 606 -14.33 -1.33 29.38
N PHE A 607 -14.70 -0.04 29.28
CA PHE A 607 -14.10 1.06 30.06
C PHE A 607 -14.23 0.92 31.59
N THR A 608 -15.01 -0.05 32.08
CA THR A 608 -15.16 -0.38 33.50
C THR A 608 -14.01 -1.22 34.06
N TYR A 609 -13.02 -1.60 33.23
CA TYR A 609 -11.89 -2.46 33.60
C TYR A 609 -12.34 -3.76 34.28
N PRO A 610 -13.12 -4.59 33.58
CA PRO A 610 -13.63 -5.85 34.10
C PRO A 610 -12.52 -6.73 34.68
N ARG A 611 -12.86 -7.46 35.74
CA ARG A 611 -11.91 -8.26 36.51
C ARG A 611 -11.75 -9.65 35.89
N ILE A 612 -10.51 -10.04 35.66
CA ILE A 612 -10.12 -11.40 35.24
C ILE A 612 -9.62 -12.14 36.48
N ASP A 613 -10.28 -13.22 36.84
CA ASP A 613 -9.86 -14.10 37.94
C ASP A 613 -9.06 -15.31 37.43
N ASN A 614 -8.29 -15.90 38.34
CA ASN A 614 -7.49 -17.10 38.08
C ASN A 614 -6.52 -16.93 36.89
N VAL A 615 -5.93 -15.74 36.77
CA VAL A 615 -5.06 -15.30 35.65
C VAL A 615 -3.94 -16.29 35.33
N HIS A 616 -3.44 -17.03 36.32
CA HIS A 616 -2.42 -18.06 36.14
C HIS A 616 -2.81 -19.14 35.12
N LEU A 617 -4.11 -19.39 34.92
CA LEU A 617 -4.64 -20.32 33.92
C LEU A 617 -4.58 -19.81 32.47
N LEU A 618 -4.18 -18.54 32.28
CA LEU A 618 -3.89 -17.94 30.98
C LEU A 618 -2.43 -18.15 30.53
N SER A 619 -1.60 -18.81 31.35
CA SER A 619 -0.23 -19.18 31.03
C SER A 619 -0.15 -20.24 29.92
N GLY A 620 1.02 -20.40 29.28
CA GLY A 620 1.27 -21.45 28.29
C GLY A 620 0.69 -21.22 26.89
N ARG A 621 0.25 -19.99 26.58
CA ARG A 621 -0.49 -19.68 25.35
C ARG A 621 0.44 -19.30 24.19
N GLN A 622 0.03 -19.63 22.97
CA GLN A 622 0.75 -19.18 21.77
C GLN A 622 0.57 -17.67 21.57
N ASN A 623 -0.65 -17.18 21.77
CA ASN A 623 -0.96 -15.77 21.64
C ASN A 623 -1.99 -15.36 22.69
N LEU A 624 -1.63 -14.44 23.57
CA LEU A 624 -2.51 -13.87 24.58
C LEU A 624 -2.58 -12.36 24.40
N ARG A 625 -3.78 -11.84 24.21
CA ARG A 625 -4.06 -10.42 24.11
C ARG A 625 -5.10 -10.04 25.14
N ILE A 626 -4.80 -9.06 25.99
CA ILE A 626 -5.73 -8.51 26.98
C ILE A 626 -5.77 -7.00 26.80
N SER A 627 -6.96 -6.44 26.61
CA SER A 627 -7.23 -5.00 26.50
C SER A 627 -8.13 -4.56 27.65
N CYS A 628 -7.90 -3.37 28.21
CA CYS A 628 -8.86 -2.65 29.05
C CYS A 628 -9.46 -3.49 30.20
N ALA A 629 -8.64 -4.30 30.88
CA ALA A 629 -9.09 -5.22 31.93
C ALA A 629 -8.23 -5.12 33.18
N SER A 630 -8.82 -5.48 34.32
CA SER A 630 -8.13 -5.62 35.61
C SER A 630 -7.78 -7.07 35.85
N PHE A 631 -6.54 -7.37 36.23
CA PHE A 631 -6.14 -8.74 36.52
C PHE A 631 -5.15 -8.81 37.68
N ASN A 632 -5.26 -9.85 38.51
CA ASN A 632 -4.32 -10.13 39.58
C ASN A 632 -3.79 -11.57 39.46
N GLY A 633 -2.48 -11.73 39.32
CA GLY A 633 -1.82 -13.02 39.19
C GLY A 633 -0.76 -13.05 38.10
N ASP A 634 -0.12 -14.21 37.95
CA ASP A 634 1.04 -14.37 37.10
C ASP A 634 0.68 -14.95 35.72
N ILE A 635 1.33 -14.50 34.66
CA ILE A 635 1.21 -15.03 33.30
C ILE A 635 2.58 -15.51 32.87
N THR A 636 2.70 -16.80 32.57
CA THR A 636 3.99 -17.44 32.28
C THR A 636 3.98 -18.28 31.02
N HIS A 637 5.16 -18.56 30.46
CA HIS A 637 5.37 -19.52 29.37
C HIS A 637 4.53 -19.26 28.10
N CYS A 638 4.28 -17.99 27.77
CA CYS A 638 3.55 -17.61 26.56
C CYS A 638 4.51 -17.27 25.41
N THR A 639 4.15 -17.58 24.17
CA THR A 639 4.98 -17.17 23.01
C THR A 639 4.83 -15.68 22.72
N ARG A 640 3.60 -15.17 22.70
CA ARG A 640 3.31 -13.74 22.50
C ARG A 640 2.27 -13.25 23.49
N VAL A 641 2.58 -12.14 24.16
CA VAL A 641 1.64 -11.47 25.06
C VAL A 641 1.53 -10.00 24.67
N TRP A 642 0.29 -9.51 24.55
CA TRP A 642 -0.03 -8.09 24.42
C TRP A 642 -0.98 -7.69 25.55
N LEU A 643 -0.60 -6.70 26.34
CA LEU A 643 -1.43 -6.07 27.36
C LEU A 643 -1.64 -4.61 26.99
N GLY A 644 -2.88 -4.14 26.88
CA GLY A 644 -3.17 -2.75 26.51
C GLY A 644 -4.18 -2.14 27.46
N PHE A 645 -3.80 -1.03 28.11
CA PHE A 645 -4.62 -0.30 29.08
C PHE A 645 -5.15 -1.23 30.19
N CYS A 646 -4.31 -2.15 30.66
CA CYS A 646 -4.65 -3.06 31.74
C CYS A 646 -4.18 -2.50 33.10
N HIS A 647 -4.90 -2.85 34.16
CA HIS A 647 -4.54 -2.52 35.55
C HIS A 647 -4.44 -3.78 36.40
N GLY A 648 -3.78 -3.66 37.55
CA GLY A 648 -3.67 -4.74 38.54
C GLY A 648 -2.23 -5.19 38.76
N ARG A 649 -2.06 -6.26 39.53
CA ARG A 649 -0.77 -6.73 40.03
C ARG A 649 -0.44 -8.12 39.51
N GLY A 650 0.77 -8.31 39.01
CA GLY A 650 1.12 -9.61 38.45
C GLY A 650 2.55 -9.73 37.95
N THR A 651 2.95 -10.97 37.74
CA THR A 651 4.27 -11.31 37.20
C THR A 651 4.12 -11.86 35.78
N LEU A 652 4.85 -11.29 34.83
CA LEU A 652 4.93 -11.71 33.44
C LEU A 652 6.29 -12.38 33.21
N ALA A 653 6.34 -13.71 33.09
CA ALA A 653 7.62 -14.44 33.05
C ALA A 653 7.73 -15.42 31.88
N SER A 654 8.94 -15.62 31.36
CA SER A 654 9.23 -16.59 30.28
C SER A 654 8.34 -16.38 29.04
N ILE A 655 8.24 -15.13 28.58
CA ILE A 655 7.46 -14.73 27.41
C ILE A 655 8.39 -14.42 26.25
N SER A 656 8.24 -15.09 25.10
CA SER A 656 9.18 -14.86 23.99
C SER A 656 9.11 -13.44 23.42
N SER A 657 7.90 -12.86 23.35
CA SER A 657 7.66 -11.49 22.90
C SER A 657 6.53 -10.84 23.67
N LEU A 658 6.84 -9.84 24.50
CA LEU A 658 5.89 -9.08 25.29
C LEU A 658 5.71 -7.67 24.74
N THR A 659 4.46 -7.22 24.65
CA THR A 659 4.11 -5.80 24.45
C THR A 659 3.15 -5.35 25.53
N VAL A 660 3.47 -4.25 26.20
CA VAL A 660 2.61 -3.60 27.18
C VAL A 660 2.35 -2.17 26.71
N GLU A 661 1.09 -1.75 26.75
CA GLU A 661 0.66 -0.42 26.36
C GLU A 661 -0.20 0.20 27.46
N GLY A 662 0.08 1.44 27.87
CA GLY A 662 -0.81 2.18 28.78
C GLY A 662 -0.96 1.58 30.18
N ALA A 663 0.08 0.97 30.73
CA ALA A 663 0.07 0.36 32.07
C ALA A 663 1.20 0.92 32.97
N THR A 664 1.08 0.73 34.27
CA THR A 664 2.14 0.98 35.25
C THR A 664 2.99 -0.28 35.44
N VAL A 665 4.31 -0.13 35.35
CA VAL A 665 5.30 -1.21 35.43
C VAL A 665 6.24 -0.91 36.59
N GLY A 666 6.38 -1.85 37.53
CA GLY A 666 7.13 -1.65 38.76
C GLY A 666 6.97 -2.81 39.73
N VAL A 667 7.64 -2.72 40.88
CA VAL A 667 7.62 -3.78 41.91
C VAL A 667 6.22 -4.01 42.49
N SER A 668 5.43 -2.95 42.60
CA SER A 668 4.08 -2.99 43.19
C SER A 668 2.99 -3.49 42.24
N ASP A 669 3.20 -3.33 40.92
CA ASP A 669 2.19 -3.58 39.89
C ASP A 669 2.60 -4.73 38.97
N LEU A 670 3.09 -4.42 37.77
CA LEU A 670 3.52 -5.41 36.78
C LEU A 670 5.02 -5.61 36.81
N ARG A 671 5.43 -6.84 37.11
CA ARG A 671 6.84 -7.28 37.06
C ARG A 671 7.06 -8.16 35.85
N VAL A 672 8.15 -7.97 35.12
CA VAL A 672 8.51 -8.69 33.89
C VAL A 672 9.84 -9.42 34.08
N TYR A 673 9.85 -10.72 33.85
CA TYR A 673 11.02 -11.60 33.98
C TYR A 673 11.24 -12.42 32.71
N ASP A 674 12.51 -12.76 32.43
CA ASP A 674 12.89 -13.76 31.42
C ASP A 674 12.15 -13.59 30.08
N THR A 675 12.15 -12.36 29.56
CA THR A 675 11.39 -11.98 28.38
C THR A 675 12.36 -11.41 27.35
N PRO A 676 12.84 -12.22 26.38
CA PRO A 676 13.90 -11.82 25.47
C PRO A 676 13.60 -10.51 24.72
N THR A 677 12.33 -10.28 24.37
CA THR A 677 11.88 -9.02 23.74
C THR A 677 10.70 -8.43 24.50
N CYS A 678 10.89 -7.24 25.06
CA CYS A 678 9.87 -6.48 25.77
C CYS A 678 9.68 -5.11 25.14
N ARG A 679 8.44 -4.76 24.80
CA ARG A 679 8.06 -3.46 24.26
C ARG A 679 7.05 -2.76 25.16
N LEU A 680 7.45 -1.64 25.75
CA LEU A 680 6.59 -0.79 26.56
C LEU A 680 6.18 0.44 25.73
N ARG A 681 4.89 0.75 25.73
CA ARG A 681 4.31 1.89 24.99
C ARG A 681 3.42 2.71 25.90
N SER A 682 3.66 4.01 26.01
CA SER A 682 2.80 4.89 26.84
C SER A 682 2.65 4.38 28.28
N CYS A 683 3.67 3.69 28.80
CA CYS A 683 3.68 3.11 30.14
C CYS A 683 4.33 4.05 31.15
N ALA A 684 3.90 3.98 32.41
CA ALA A 684 4.63 4.54 33.53
C ALA A 684 5.54 3.47 34.13
N ILE A 685 6.84 3.75 34.24
CA ILE A 685 7.81 2.83 34.85
C ILE A 685 8.25 3.44 36.17
N GLU A 686 7.75 2.89 37.27
CA GLU A 686 8.05 3.38 38.62
C GLU A 686 9.38 2.82 39.13
N ASP A 687 9.60 1.53 38.91
CA ASP A 687 10.82 0.84 39.32
C ASP A 687 11.28 -0.14 38.23
N SER A 688 12.49 0.10 37.74
CA SER A 688 13.10 -0.73 36.70
C SER A 688 13.61 -2.09 37.21
N ALA A 689 13.73 -2.27 38.54
CA ALA A 689 14.06 -3.56 39.15
C ALA A 689 13.01 -4.65 38.87
N GLY A 690 11.78 -4.24 38.53
CA GLY A 690 10.73 -5.12 38.04
C GLY A 690 10.95 -5.63 36.61
N LEU A 691 12.01 -5.22 35.90
CA LEU A 691 12.31 -5.60 34.51
C LEU A 691 13.62 -6.41 34.45
N GLN A 692 13.52 -7.74 34.58
CA GLN A 692 14.68 -8.64 34.66
C GLN A 692 14.74 -9.66 33.51
N GLY A 693 15.96 -10.04 33.09
CA GLY A 693 16.15 -11.06 32.05
C GLY A 693 15.65 -10.62 30.66
N ILE A 694 15.63 -9.31 30.39
CA ILE A 694 15.21 -8.76 29.09
C ILE A 694 16.44 -8.52 28.21
N HIS A 695 16.51 -9.17 27.04
CA HIS A 695 17.60 -8.92 26.09
C HIS A 695 17.37 -7.66 25.26
N THR A 696 16.14 -7.43 24.81
CA THR A 696 15.74 -6.29 24.00
C THR A 696 14.58 -5.55 24.65
N LEU A 697 14.84 -4.32 25.09
CA LEU A 697 13.84 -3.43 25.69
C LEU A 697 13.56 -2.25 24.76
N VAL A 698 12.30 -2.06 24.38
CA VAL A 698 11.83 -0.93 23.56
C VAL A 698 10.87 -0.09 24.37
N LEU A 699 11.28 1.13 24.70
CA LEU A 699 10.49 2.15 25.40
C LEU A 699 10.00 3.19 24.39
N ALA A 700 8.69 3.35 24.25
CA ALA A 700 8.10 4.32 23.35
C ALA A 700 7.01 5.14 24.04
N ALA A 701 7.18 6.46 24.12
CA ALA A 701 6.25 7.36 24.81
C ALA A 701 6.03 7.03 26.31
N CYS A 702 6.97 6.33 26.94
CA CYS A 702 6.91 5.97 28.36
C CYS A 702 7.36 7.13 29.27
N THR A 703 6.92 7.11 30.53
CA THR A 703 7.41 7.98 31.60
C THR A 703 8.28 7.19 32.57
N PHE A 704 9.48 7.66 32.87
CA PHE A 704 10.39 7.07 33.88
C PHE A 704 11.43 8.08 34.37
N ASP A 705 11.90 7.90 35.61
CA ASP A 705 12.93 8.77 36.24
C ASP A 705 14.35 8.22 36.08
N THR A 706 14.53 6.93 36.37
CA THR A 706 15.81 6.24 36.31
C THR A 706 15.65 4.85 35.71
N LEU A 707 16.73 4.34 35.13
CA LEU A 707 16.86 2.95 34.67
C LEU A 707 17.82 2.16 35.58
N GLU A 708 18.19 2.72 36.73
CA GLU A 708 18.90 2.02 37.79
C GLU A 708 18.01 0.89 38.31
N GLY A 709 18.52 -0.34 38.25
CA GLY A 709 17.77 -1.55 38.57
C GLY A 709 17.48 -2.46 37.36
N LEU A 710 17.63 -1.97 36.12
CA LEU A 710 17.57 -2.83 34.96
C LEU A 710 18.67 -3.90 35.03
N SER A 711 18.30 -5.16 34.78
CA SER A 711 19.29 -6.20 34.51
C SER A 711 20.05 -5.94 33.20
N SER A 712 21.08 -6.72 32.87
CA SER A 712 21.88 -6.53 31.65
C SER A 712 21.04 -6.63 30.37
N VAL A 713 20.61 -5.48 29.82
CA VAL A 713 19.89 -5.39 28.54
C VAL A 713 20.91 -5.28 27.39
N ARG A 714 20.80 -6.14 26.38
CA ARG A 714 21.68 -6.09 25.19
C ARG A 714 21.29 -5.00 24.22
N CYS A 715 20.00 -4.71 24.06
CA CYS A 715 19.48 -3.69 23.16
C CYS A 715 18.42 -2.84 23.87
N LEU A 716 18.67 -1.53 23.99
CA LEU A 716 17.73 -0.57 24.55
C LEU A 716 17.35 0.46 23.48
N VAL A 717 16.06 0.58 23.19
CA VAL A 717 15.51 1.61 22.30
C VAL A 717 14.65 2.56 23.13
N VAL A 718 14.96 3.85 23.10
CA VAL A 718 14.17 4.90 23.76
C VAL A 718 13.62 5.84 22.70
N HIS A 719 12.31 6.06 22.70
CA HIS A 719 11.65 6.92 21.73
C HIS A 719 10.54 7.75 22.37
N ARG A 720 10.62 9.09 22.26
CA ARG A 720 9.61 10.03 22.78
C ARG A 720 9.26 9.84 24.26
N CYS A 721 10.16 9.30 25.05
CA CYS A 721 9.94 9.11 26.48
C CYS A 721 10.12 10.42 27.25
N THR A 722 9.44 10.56 28.38
CA THR A 722 9.56 11.72 29.27
C THR A 722 9.88 11.32 30.70
N THR A 723 10.21 12.29 31.54
CA THR A 723 10.12 12.13 32.99
C THR A 723 8.65 12.07 33.45
N PRO A 724 8.36 11.57 34.68
CA PRO A 724 7.00 11.50 35.23
C PRO A 724 6.32 12.86 35.37
N ASP A 725 7.08 13.92 35.68
CA ASP A 725 6.60 15.32 35.68
C ASP A 725 6.29 15.86 34.27
N LYS A 726 6.63 15.11 33.21
CA LYS A 726 6.50 15.47 31.79
C LYS A 726 7.25 16.74 31.39
N VAL A 727 8.15 17.25 32.25
CA VAL A 727 8.95 18.47 32.01
C VAL A 727 10.13 18.19 31.09
N TRP A 728 10.69 16.98 31.15
CA TRP A 728 11.88 16.61 30.40
C TRP A 728 11.60 15.51 29.39
N LEU A 729 12.24 15.62 28.23
CA LEU A 729 12.28 14.61 27.18
C LEU A 729 13.60 13.84 27.26
N TRP A 730 13.50 12.51 27.25
CA TRP A 730 14.64 11.63 27.02
C TRP A 730 15.02 11.65 25.52
N PRO A 731 16.30 11.51 25.17
CA PRO A 731 16.73 11.51 23.78
C PRO A 731 16.20 10.26 23.02
N ASP A 732 15.82 10.44 21.76
CA ASP A 732 15.53 9.35 20.84
C ASP A 732 16.84 8.61 20.50
N THR A 733 17.05 7.41 21.03
CA THR A 733 18.32 6.70 20.90
C THR A 733 18.16 5.19 20.87
N VAL A 734 19.17 4.51 20.31
CA VAL A 734 19.28 3.05 20.26
C VAL A 734 20.67 2.67 20.78
N PHE A 735 20.72 1.92 21.87
CA PHE A 735 21.94 1.36 22.41
C PHE A 735 21.98 -0.14 22.16
N VAL A 736 23.13 -0.62 21.67
CA VAL A 736 23.35 -2.05 21.38
C VAL A 736 24.68 -2.48 22.00
N ASN A 737 24.65 -3.54 22.80
CA ASN A 737 25.80 -4.14 23.49
C ASN A 737 26.65 -3.14 24.28
N ARG A 738 25.99 -2.22 25.01
CA ARG A 738 26.67 -1.27 25.92
C ARG A 738 26.45 -1.67 27.38
N PRO A 739 27.38 -1.38 28.30
CA PRO A 739 27.11 -1.49 29.74
C PRO A 739 25.97 -0.54 30.15
N LEU A 740 25.14 -0.96 31.11
CA LEU A 740 24.00 -0.17 31.58
C LEU A 740 24.41 1.21 32.12
N GLU A 741 25.51 1.27 32.87
CA GLU A 741 26.09 2.52 33.40
C GLU A 741 26.39 3.54 32.27
N GLU A 742 26.92 3.05 31.14
CA GLU A 742 27.20 3.89 29.98
C GLU A 742 25.89 4.38 29.33
N MET A 743 24.91 3.49 29.15
CA MET A 743 23.60 3.86 28.59
C MET A 743 22.90 4.92 29.46
N THR A 744 22.86 4.73 30.78
CA THR A 744 22.22 5.66 31.73
C THR A 744 22.89 7.03 31.69
N ARG A 745 24.23 7.08 31.72
CA ARG A 745 24.99 8.33 31.61
C ARG A 745 24.70 9.08 30.30
N LEU A 746 24.59 8.36 29.18
CA LEU A 746 24.27 8.95 27.88
C LEU A 746 22.82 9.46 27.81
N LEU A 747 21.86 8.74 28.42
CA LEU A 747 20.47 9.18 28.52
C LEU A 747 20.33 10.47 29.34
N VAL A 748 21.00 10.54 30.49
CA VAL A 748 21.01 11.73 31.35
C VAL A 748 21.65 12.91 30.64
N ALA A 749 22.77 12.71 29.94
CA ALA A 749 23.44 13.76 29.18
C ALA A 749 22.59 14.29 28.00
N GLY A 750 21.76 13.45 27.39
CA GLY A 750 20.88 13.82 26.28
C GLY A 750 19.49 14.33 26.69
N LYS A 751 19.18 14.35 27.99
CA LYS A 751 17.92 14.82 28.55
C LYS A 751 17.78 16.34 28.31
N HIS A 752 16.65 16.78 27.78
CA HIS A 752 16.39 18.20 27.52
C HIS A 752 14.97 18.60 27.94
N ARG A 753 14.79 19.87 28.31
CA ARG A 753 13.49 20.38 28.74
C ARG A 753 12.54 20.41 27.55
N LYS A 754 11.32 19.91 27.73
CA LYS A 754 10.29 19.91 26.70
C LYS A 754 9.96 21.36 26.33
N PRO A 755 9.96 21.74 25.04
CA PRO A 755 9.49 23.06 24.63
C PRO A 755 8.02 23.19 25.02
N THR A 756 7.71 24.24 25.78
CA THR A 756 6.34 24.59 26.24
C THR A 756 5.45 24.98 25.08
#